data_AF-A0ABD3R060-F1
#
_entry.id   AF-A0ABD3R060-F1
#
_cell.length_a   1.000
_cell.length_b   1.000
_cell.length_c   1.000
_cell.angle_alpha   90.00
_cell.angle_beta   90.00
_cell.angle_gamma   90.00
#
_symmetry.space_group_name_H-M   'P 1'
#
loop_
_entity.id
_entity.type
_entity.pdbx_description
1 polymer ?
#
loop_
_entity_poly.entity_id
_entity_poly.type
_entity_poly.pdbx_seq_one_letter_code
_entity_poly.pdbx_strand_id
1 'polypeptide(L)'
;MKLLYFTFPTVFASQGTQNAIAPDVACGGECTSFLYAKTVAGWPRSTQTLRHVAFLSLPVTDSSGMRPTTKLSLSRSDENFPPKKKQISFIRNEALVKRQIATIFGTNDPGANEFIPLTLAGIFSQARNNVPIDILLLSSPTQSQIIENACSDYLESPRDPPNERISVIPIPMSPTASSSSIRLLSHAYCGSPLSKTKMLTLNSLLINRDGGLYDNLPWDSWTIDPDGKERDAANNVVDGKYAMGKRVAFQRFMGKDWRDGTLSNRLRELLSNDKSQKVDANENFVSTNEEDMMASLSKRLLELEIDEARMEVAKCEQQLAIRRTELLNNGSGDDLLEYSDFTDPMNDGVELQMLNEAQSRLQVAKTSLEELENAMLRKKKDMDSTSPFSLSRENEEKNGMDSSIRSALLSIVNKLDDQKNETPYRGAIGYPPKMEPKDESGDSSQRYTSPYHLMLEIINEQLNADVVACVLEQTSLLEGNLVLGGALLLQRKGRKKSTTLAGERVDYVDSEDDFGNEGVYPQSTYVVECFSDEAIGMALETGSPLYLESGIWERAGCIPVEISLDETPKDGNTSAFSVMSRLPLLRPVNGLSVSVEGEKVSSAKEANAVRIPLPSSAQIFDNLYPVTQSSFSNDTQTPVFSTYTPVSSLDQYDSLTNDDKARMLFKLESFQGVLPRPRAVRASESPSELDNILLPLIDESIRNQYLIRDAERRQDFDTANALRSKMSQRQSLLEQARSARESGLEDKAKRLDDEAELYKALRADFTQDVGAYSRYLDRDDWYERETQARIQRLKKSKGID
;
A
#
# COMPACT_ATOMS: atom_id res chain seq x y z
N MET A 1 -38.44 -14.00 -48.04
CA MET A 1 -39.86 -13.60 -48.05
C MET A 1 -40.14 -12.80 -46.78
N LYS A 2 -40.71 -11.60 -46.94
CA LYS A 2 -41.14 -10.67 -45.87
C LYS A 2 -42.33 -11.22 -45.07
N LEU A 3 -42.49 -10.79 -43.81
CA LEU A 3 -43.72 -10.53 -43.01
C LEU A 3 -43.33 -10.58 -41.51
N LEU A 4 -43.22 -9.53 -40.68
CA LEU A 4 -44.13 -8.44 -40.25
C LEU A 4 -45.52 -8.91 -39.78
N TYR A 5 -45.84 -8.67 -38.50
CA TYR A 5 -47.10 -8.15 -37.87
C TYR A 5 -46.98 -8.32 -36.32
N PHE A 6 -46.89 -7.23 -35.54
CA PHE A 6 -47.96 -6.47 -34.83
C PHE A 6 -48.65 -7.18 -33.66
N THR A 7 -48.68 -6.52 -32.50
CA THR A 7 -49.63 -6.77 -31.41
C THR A 7 -50.22 -5.44 -30.92
N PHE A 8 -51.55 -5.41 -30.82
CA PHE A 8 -52.39 -4.36 -30.22
C PHE A 8 -52.73 -4.74 -28.74
N PRO A 9 -53.27 -3.80 -27.94
CA PRO A 9 -53.31 -3.85 -26.48
C PRO A 9 -54.66 -4.35 -25.92
N THR A 10 -54.66 -4.71 -24.64
CA THR A 10 -55.88 -5.07 -23.89
C THR A 10 -56.04 -4.20 -22.66
N VAL A 11 -57.21 -3.56 -22.57
CA VAL A 11 -57.76 -2.85 -21.41
C VAL A 11 -58.81 -3.77 -20.78
N PHE A 12 -58.89 -3.84 -19.45
CA PHE A 12 -60.15 -4.04 -18.72
C PHE A 12 -60.12 -3.38 -17.34
N ALA A 13 -61.29 -2.89 -16.92
CA ALA A 13 -61.55 -1.92 -15.85
C ALA A 13 -62.38 -2.51 -14.68
N SER A 14 -62.38 -1.83 -13.53
CA SER A 14 -63.51 -1.71 -12.55
C SER A 14 -63.19 -0.58 -11.55
N GLN A 15 -63.86 0.59 -11.56
CA GLN A 15 -65.04 1.00 -10.76
C GLN A 15 -64.95 0.68 -9.25
N GLY A 16 -65.18 1.58 -8.27
CA GLY A 16 -65.67 2.97 -8.31
C GLY A 16 -65.81 3.63 -6.91
N THR A 17 -66.37 4.86 -6.93
CA THR A 17 -67.04 5.67 -5.87
C THR A 17 -66.21 6.24 -4.71
N GLN A 18 -65.91 7.55 -4.68
CA GLN A 18 -66.71 8.71 -4.20
C GLN A 18 -66.88 8.81 -2.68
N ASN A 19 -66.25 9.82 -2.06
CA ASN A 19 -66.94 10.89 -1.32
C ASN A 19 -65.97 11.99 -0.86
N ALA A 20 -66.34 13.24 -1.12
CA ALA A 20 -65.69 14.46 -0.68
C ALA A 20 -66.58 15.13 0.38
N ILE A 21 -66.01 15.59 1.50
CA ILE A 21 -66.59 16.62 2.38
C ILE A 21 -65.43 17.42 3.02
N ALA A 22 -65.37 18.71 2.70
CA ALA A 22 -64.87 19.80 3.56
C ALA A 22 -66.12 20.53 4.13
N PRO A 23 -66.10 21.36 5.21
CA PRO A 23 -65.21 22.52 5.36
C PRO A 23 -64.83 22.96 6.82
N ASP A 24 -63.99 24.01 6.87
CA ASP A 24 -63.60 24.98 7.93
C ASP A 24 -64.37 25.03 9.27
N VAL A 25 -63.64 25.29 10.38
CA VAL A 25 -63.91 26.34 11.41
C VAL A 25 -62.63 26.61 12.26
N ALA A 26 -62.46 27.89 12.63
CA ALA A 26 -61.36 28.53 13.36
C ALA A 26 -61.33 28.35 14.92
N CYS A 27 -60.40 29.10 15.56
CA CYS A 27 -60.06 29.27 17.00
C CYS A 27 -58.84 28.43 17.42
N GLY A 28 -57.74 28.96 17.95
CA GLY A 28 -57.58 30.06 18.90
C GLY A 28 -57.02 29.45 20.19
N GLY A 29 -55.78 29.79 20.58
CA GLY A 29 -55.16 29.21 21.77
C GLY A 29 -53.70 29.60 21.95
N GLU A 30 -53.47 30.81 22.46
CA GLU A 30 -52.23 31.17 23.15
C GLU A 30 -52.03 30.25 24.36
N CYS A 31 -50.82 29.71 24.53
CA CYS A 31 -50.35 29.20 25.81
C CYS A 31 -48.88 29.57 25.97
N THR A 32 -48.68 30.71 26.62
CA THR A 32 -47.45 31.07 27.31
C THR A 32 -47.19 30.08 28.45
N SER A 33 -46.02 29.48 28.49
CA SER A 33 -45.49 28.89 29.71
C SER A 33 -43.99 29.16 29.84
N PHE A 34 -43.70 30.12 30.72
CA PHE A 34 -42.47 30.25 31.48
C PHE A 34 -42.03 28.90 32.05
N LEU A 35 -40.71 28.62 32.06
CA LEU A 35 -40.01 28.04 33.21
C LEU A 35 -38.48 28.07 33.05
N TYR A 36 -37.87 28.86 33.94
CA TYR A 36 -36.63 28.60 34.65
C TYR A 36 -35.32 28.33 33.89
N ALA A 37 -34.55 29.39 33.71
CA ALA A 37 -33.09 29.32 33.67
C ALA A 37 -32.56 28.91 35.05
N LYS A 38 -31.81 27.81 35.11
CA LYS A 38 -30.95 27.47 36.26
C LYS A 38 -29.52 27.34 35.76
N THR A 39 -28.78 28.43 35.91
CA THR A 39 -27.31 28.49 35.79
C THR A 39 -26.68 27.54 36.82
N VAL A 40 -25.96 26.53 36.34
CA VAL A 40 -24.93 25.84 37.13
C VAL A 40 -23.62 25.99 36.39
N ALA A 41 -22.70 26.69 37.04
CA ALA A 41 -21.34 26.93 36.58
C ALA A 41 -20.42 25.75 36.96
N GLY A 42 -19.41 25.52 36.13
CA GLY A 42 -18.09 25.08 36.59
C GLY A 42 -17.71 23.63 36.32
N TRP A 43 -17.45 23.27 35.06
CA TRP A 43 -16.63 22.10 34.70
C TRP A 43 -15.49 22.56 33.78
N PRO A 44 -14.24 22.08 33.98
CA PRO A 44 -13.11 22.51 33.17
C PRO A 44 -13.17 21.83 31.79
N ARG A 45 -13.29 22.64 30.74
CA ARG A 45 -13.19 22.19 29.35
C ARG A 45 -11.71 22.04 28.98
N SER A 46 -11.22 20.82 28.78
CA SER A 46 -10.09 20.57 27.88
C SER A 46 -10.64 20.25 26.49
N THR A 47 -10.83 21.29 25.68
CA THR A 47 -11.16 21.12 24.26
C THR A 47 -9.89 20.69 23.53
N GLN A 48 -9.78 19.43 23.13
CA GLN A 48 -8.89 19.04 22.04
C GLN A 48 -9.44 19.69 20.75
N THR A 49 -8.84 20.79 20.33
CA THR A 49 -9.10 21.37 19.00
C THR A 49 -8.67 20.38 17.93
N LEU A 50 -9.64 19.81 17.21
CA LEU A 50 -9.42 19.20 15.90
C LEU A 50 -8.75 20.27 15.02
N ARG A 51 -7.54 19.99 14.52
CA ARG A 51 -6.88 20.88 13.56
C ARG A 51 -7.60 20.72 12.22
N HIS A 52 -8.57 21.59 11.96
CA HIS A 52 -9.29 21.64 10.69
C HIS A 52 -8.40 22.20 9.57
N VAL A 53 -8.25 21.43 8.49
CA VAL A 53 -7.89 21.97 7.18
C VAL A 53 -9.18 22.52 6.56
N ALA A 54 -9.52 23.77 6.89
CA ALA A 54 -10.65 24.44 6.26
C ALA A 54 -10.34 24.68 4.77
N PHE A 55 -11.10 24.05 3.88
CA PHE A 55 -11.19 24.46 2.48
C PHE A 55 -12.06 25.73 2.43
N LEU A 56 -11.42 26.89 2.30
CA LEU A 56 -12.13 28.15 2.07
C LEU A 56 -12.27 28.35 0.55
N SER A 57 -13.43 28.02 0.00
CA SER A 57 -13.83 28.52 -1.32
C SER A 57 -14.29 29.96 -1.18
N LEU A 58 -13.55 30.91 -1.76
CA LEU A 58 -13.97 32.32 -1.82
C LEU A 58 -14.71 32.55 -3.14
N PRO A 59 -15.89 33.21 -3.13
CA PRO A 59 -16.57 33.60 -4.36
C PRO A 59 -15.79 34.72 -5.06
N VAL A 60 -15.43 34.48 -6.33
CA VAL A 60 -14.85 35.49 -7.21
C VAL A 60 -15.93 36.51 -7.56
N THR A 61 -15.83 37.72 -7.03
CA THR A 61 -16.56 38.88 -7.54
C THR A 61 -15.59 39.71 -8.37
N ASP A 62 -15.83 39.74 -9.68
CA ASP A 62 -15.15 40.64 -10.60
C ASP A 62 -15.57 42.08 -10.28
N SER A 63 -14.60 42.89 -9.84
CA SER A 63 -14.71 44.34 -10.01
C SER A 63 -13.33 44.96 -10.25
N SER A 64 -13.22 45.55 -11.44
CA SER A 64 -12.12 46.40 -11.89
C SER A 64 -12.06 47.70 -11.08
N GLY A 65 -10.90 48.03 -10.50
CA GLY A 65 -10.68 49.31 -9.84
C GLY A 65 -9.20 49.61 -9.59
N MET A 66 -8.75 50.75 -10.11
CA MET A 66 -7.37 51.24 -10.10
C MET A 66 -6.73 51.34 -8.70
N ARG A 67 -5.42 51.08 -8.60
CA ARG A 67 -4.59 51.35 -7.41
C ARG A 67 -3.99 52.76 -7.46
N PRO A 68 -3.83 53.41 -6.29
CA PRO A 68 -2.63 54.19 -6.01
C PRO A 68 -1.82 53.57 -4.87
N THR A 69 -0.51 53.75 -4.97
CA THR A 69 0.54 53.28 -4.07
C THR A 69 0.65 54.17 -2.83
N THR A 70 0.53 53.60 -1.63
CA THR A 70 1.05 54.20 -0.40
C THR A 70 1.68 53.12 0.48
N LYS A 71 2.96 53.34 0.81
CA LYS A 71 3.77 52.55 1.73
C LYS A 71 3.31 52.83 3.17
N LEU A 72 2.98 51.77 3.91
CA LEU A 72 2.85 51.81 5.36
C LEU A 72 3.61 50.61 5.95
N SER A 73 4.60 50.94 6.76
CA SER A 73 5.40 50.04 7.59
C SER A 73 4.56 49.50 8.74
N LEU A 74 4.46 48.18 8.88
CA LEU A 74 3.90 47.53 10.06
C LEU A 74 4.94 46.64 10.76
N SER A 75 4.94 46.77 12.08
CA SER A 75 5.82 46.17 13.07
C SER A 75 5.56 44.67 13.30
N ARG A 76 6.66 43.95 13.59
CA ARG A 76 6.73 42.55 14.03
C ARG A 76 6.20 42.35 15.44
N SER A 77 5.23 41.43 15.59
CA SER A 77 5.12 40.50 16.72
C SER A 77 4.01 39.49 16.42
N ASP A 78 4.25 38.21 16.75
CA ASP A 78 3.36 37.04 16.64
C ASP A 78 3.48 36.19 15.36
N GLU A 79 4.66 35.59 15.16
CA GLU A 79 4.86 34.42 14.30
C GLU A 79 5.03 33.16 15.17
N ASN A 80 3.93 32.47 15.47
CA ASN A 80 3.91 31.10 16.03
C ASN A 80 2.71 30.32 15.45
N PHE A 81 2.59 30.30 14.12
CA PHE A 81 1.65 29.45 13.40
C PHE A 81 2.39 28.71 12.28
N PRO A 82 2.12 27.41 12.05
CA PRO A 82 2.65 26.73 10.88
C PRO A 82 2.13 27.42 9.61
N PRO A 83 2.94 27.50 8.54
CA PRO A 83 2.66 28.41 7.43
C PRO A 83 1.44 27.94 6.63
N LYS A 84 0.37 28.73 6.65
CA LYS A 84 -0.80 28.65 5.74
C LYS A 84 -0.45 28.92 4.25
N LYS A 85 0.81 28.73 3.83
CA LYS A 85 1.34 29.21 2.53
C LYS A 85 1.23 28.23 1.35
N LYS A 86 0.77 26.98 1.52
CA LYS A 86 0.68 26.01 0.40
C LYS A 86 -0.68 25.93 -0.31
N GLN A 87 -1.76 26.49 0.24
CA GLN A 87 -3.11 26.31 -0.32
C GLN A 87 -3.35 27.16 -1.60
N ILE A 88 -2.68 28.32 -1.71
CA ILE A 88 -2.91 29.29 -2.82
C ILE A 88 -2.21 28.87 -4.13
N SER A 89 -1.11 28.12 -4.07
CA SER A 89 -0.46 27.59 -5.29
C SER A 89 -1.25 26.45 -5.95
N PHE A 90 -2.15 25.80 -5.21
CA PHE A 90 -2.91 24.64 -5.71
C PHE A 90 -3.97 25.04 -6.75
N ILE A 91 -4.65 26.17 -6.54
CA ILE A 91 -5.81 26.60 -7.36
C ILE A 91 -5.41 26.88 -8.82
N ARG A 92 -4.23 27.45 -9.08
CA ARG A 92 -3.79 27.73 -10.46
C ARG A 92 -3.37 26.46 -11.24
N ASN A 93 -3.12 25.35 -10.56
CA ASN A 93 -2.74 24.10 -11.18
C ASN A 93 -3.92 23.17 -11.45
N GLU A 94 -5.10 23.39 -10.86
CA GLU A 94 -6.21 22.44 -10.96
C GLU A 94 -6.63 22.14 -12.40
N ALA A 95 -6.74 23.17 -13.26
CA ALA A 95 -7.08 23.00 -14.67
C ALA A 95 -6.01 22.21 -15.45
N LEU A 96 -4.73 22.43 -15.12
CA LEU A 96 -3.61 21.71 -15.73
C LEU A 96 -3.60 20.25 -15.27
N VAL A 97 -3.83 20.02 -13.97
CA VAL A 97 -3.94 18.68 -13.38
C VAL A 97 -5.12 17.93 -14.00
N LYS A 98 -6.32 18.54 -14.08
CA LYS A 98 -7.48 17.97 -14.76
C LYS A 98 -7.18 17.63 -16.22
N ARG A 99 -6.46 18.50 -16.95
CA ARG A 99 -6.04 18.22 -18.33
C ARG A 99 -5.06 17.06 -18.41
N GLN A 100 -4.09 16.97 -17.51
CA GLN A 100 -3.15 15.85 -17.44
C GLN A 100 -3.88 14.54 -17.13
N ILE A 101 -4.76 14.55 -16.13
CA ILE A 101 -5.62 13.40 -15.81
C ILE A 101 -6.46 13.01 -17.04
N ALA A 102 -7.12 13.97 -17.70
CA ALA A 102 -7.91 13.69 -18.89
C ALA A 102 -7.06 13.19 -20.07
N THR A 103 -5.78 13.55 -20.16
CA THR A 103 -4.88 13.03 -21.21
C THR A 103 -4.43 11.60 -20.92
N ILE A 104 -4.24 11.27 -19.65
CA ILE A 104 -3.71 9.98 -19.20
C ILE A 104 -4.82 8.93 -19.06
N PHE A 105 -5.93 9.31 -18.45
CA PHE A 105 -7.06 8.44 -18.15
C PHE A 105 -8.18 8.56 -19.19
N GLY A 106 -8.17 9.62 -20.00
CA GLY A 106 -9.27 9.96 -20.89
C GLY A 106 -9.09 9.49 -22.34
N THR A 107 -10.21 9.00 -22.83
CA THR A 107 -10.57 8.70 -24.21
C THR A 107 -10.57 9.96 -25.06
N ASN A 108 -10.42 9.82 -26.38
CA ASN A 108 -10.22 10.89 -27.38
C ASN A 108 -11.33 11.98 -27.47
N ASP A 109 -12.33 11.99 -26.58
CA ASP A 109 -13.41 12.98 -26.57
C ASP A 109 -13.18 14.09 -25.52
N PRO A 110 -12.69 15.28 -25.92
CA PRO A 110 -12.32 16.36 -24.99
C PRO A 110 -13.51 17.02 -24.26
N GLY A 111 -14.75 16.60 -24.50
CA GLY A 111 -15.96 17.11 -23.84
C GLY A 111 -16.70 16.10 -22.95
N ALA A 112 -16.34 14.82 -23.00
CA ALA A 112 -17.06 13.77 -22.26
C ALA A 112 -16.46 13.46 -20.88
N ASN A 113 -15.19 13.84 -20.66
CA ASN A 113 -14.43 13.38 -19.49
C ASN A 113 -14.22 14.50 -18.48
N GLU A 114 -15.30 14.91 -17.81
CA GLU A 114 -15.19 15.77 -16.64
C GLU A 114 -14.77 14.94 -15.42
N PHE A 115 -13.76 15.40 -14.67
CA PHE A 115 -13.34 14.76 -13.43
C PHE A 115 -13.89 15.53 -12.24
N ILE A 116 -14.63 14.82 -11.38
CA ILE A 116 -15.29 15.37 -10.20
C ILE A 116 -14.32 15.22 -9.01
N PRO A 117 -13.97 16.32 -8.32
CA PRO A 117 -13.17 16.25 -7.10
C PRO A 117 -14.02 15.72 -5.95
N LEU A 118 -13.45 14.80 -5.17
CA LEU A 118 -14.05 14.11 -4.05
C LEU A 118 -13.14 14.17 -2.81
N THR A 119 -13.77 14.03 -1.65
CA THR A 119 -13.14 13.95 -0.34
C THR A 119 -13.80 12.85 0.50
N LEU A 120 -13.05 12.27 1.44
CA LEU A 120 -13.60 11.28 2.36
C LEU A 120 -14.61 11.96 3.29
N ALA A 121 -15.86 11.51 3.24
CA ALA A 121 -16.97 12.03 4.04
C ALA A 121 -17.17 11.23 5.34
N GLY A 122 -16.95 9.91 5.30
CA GLY A 122 -17.13 9.06 6.46
C GLY A 122 -17.06 7.58 6.11
N ILE A 123 -17.50 6.75 7.04
CA ILE A 123 -17.54 5.30 6.90
C ILE A 123 -18.91 4.74 7.28
N PHE A 124 -19.24 3.59 6.72
CA PHE A 124 -20.44 2.82 7.05
C PHE A 124 -20.06 1.34 7.11
N SER A 125 -20.47 0.64 8.16
CA SER A 125 -20.23 -0.80 8.31
C SER A 125 -21.53 -1.56 8.16
N GLN A 126 -21.54 -2.58 7.30
CA GLN A 126 -22.70 -3.43 7.06
C GLN A 126 -22.30 -4.91 7.16
N ALA A 127 -23.07 -5.71 7.89
CA ALA A 127 -22.85 -7.15 7.92
C ALA A 127 -23.51 -7.84 6.70
N ARG A 128 -22.73 -8.58 5.91
CA ARG A 128 -23.23 -9.52 4.88
C ARG A 128 -22.82 -10.92 5.29
N ASN A 129 -23.78 -11.83 5.44
CA ASN A 129 -23.53 -13.21 5.89
C ASN A 129 -22.70 -13.28 7.19
N ASN A 130 -22.98 -12.41 8.17
CA ASN A 130 -22.25 -12.24 9.44
C ASN A 130 -20.81 -11.73 9.33
N VAL A 131 -20.36 -11.32 8.14
CA VAL A 131 -19.07 -10.66 7.96
C VAL A 131 -19.27 -9.14 7.86
N PRO A 132 -18.60 -8.35 8.70
CA PRO A 132 -18.62 -6.90 8.56
C PRO A 132 -17.91 -6.48 7.28
N ILE A 133 -18.60 -5.73 6.44
CA ILE A 133 -18.06 -5.05 5.26
C ILE A 133 -18.07 -3.57 5.58
N ASP A 134 -16.89 -2.97 5.54
CA ASP A 134 -16.75 -1.54 5.68
C ASP A 134 -16.81 -0.86 4.31
N ILE A 135 -17.53 0.25 4.27
CA ILE A 135 -17.79 1.04 3.06
C ILE A 135 -17.29 2.46 3.34
N LEU A 136 -16.36 2.92 2.52
CA LEU A 136 -15.91 4.31 2.54
C LEU A 136 -16.93 5.16 1.79
N LEU A 137 -17.29 6.31 2.34
CA LEU A 137 -18.24 7.21 1.72
C LEU A 137 -17.49 8.45 1.25
N LEU A 138 -17.55 8.71 -0.05
CA LEU A 138 -16.93 9.89 -0.65
C LEU A 138 -17.99 10.90 -1.06
N SER A 139 -17.70 12.18 -0.90
CA SER A 139 -18.60 13.25 -1.30
C SER A 139 -17.85 14.39 -1.95
N SER A 140 -18.57 15.34 -2.55
CA SER A 140 -17.96 16.58 -3.03
C SER A 140 -17.32 17.35 -1.86
N PRO A 141 -16.23 18.11 -2.07
CA PRO A 141 -15.57 18.88 -1.02
C PRO A 141 -16.52 19.79 -0.23
N THR A 142 -17.51 20.38 -0.91
CA THR A 142 -18.54 21.21 -0.30
C THR A 142 -19.45 20.42 0.66
N GLN A 143 -19.81 19.19 0.29
CA GLN A 143 -20.64 18.32 1.12
C GLN A 143 -19.88 17.70 2.29
N SER A 144 -18.61 17.32 2.07
CA SER A 144 -17.73 16.86 3.15
C SER A 144 -17.54 17.94 4.20
N GLN A 145 -17.39 19.21 3.80
CA GLN A 145 -17.31 20.32 4.74
C GLN A 145 -18.60 20.53 5.55
N ILE A 146 -19.78 20.29 4.95
CA ILE A 146 -21.06 20.31 5.67
C ILE A 146 -21.09 19.20 6.73
N ILE A 147 -20.64 17.98 6.39
CA ILE A 147 -20.54 16.86 7.34
C ILE A 147 -19.59 17.20 8.48
N GLU A 148 -18.39 17.70 8.17
CA GLU A 148 -17.40 18.08 9.17
C GLU A 148 -17.94 19.14 10.14
N ASN A 149 -18.59 20.18 9.60
CA ASN A 149 -19.19 21.23 10.41
C ASN A 149 -20.33 20.67 11.28
N ALA A 150 -21.19 19.82 10.74
CA ALA A 150 -22.27 19.20 11.49
C ALA A 150 -21.75 18.29 12.62
N CYS A 151 -20.67 17.54 12.37
CA CYS A 151 -20.01 16.73 13.40
C CYS A 151 -19.38 17.61 14.50
N SER A 152 -18.70 18.70 14.13
CA SER A 152 -18.13 19.66 15.08
C SER A 152 -19.21 20.34 15.91
N ASP A 153 -20.28 20.83 15.28
CA ASP A 153 -21.41 21.48 15.95
C ASP A 153 -22.10 20.53 16.94
N TYR A 154 -22.25 19.26 16.57
CA TYR A 154 -22.81 18.24 17.46
C TYR A 154 -21.93 17.98 18.69
N LEU A 155 -20.61 17.93 18.51
CA LEU A 155 -19.66 17.77 19.62
C LEU A 155 -19.69 18.96 20.58
N GLU A 156 -19.91 20.18 20.08
CA GLU A 156 -20.02 21.38 20.92
C GLU A 156 -21.40 21.53 21.59
N SER A 157 -22.46 21.16 20.89
CA SER A 157 -23.85 21.27 21.35
C SER A 157 -24.69 20.16 20.70
N PRO A 158 -25.08 19.10 21.45
CA PRO A 158 -25.90 18.01 20.92
C PRO A 158 -27.30 18.52 20.59
N ARG A 159 -27.47 18.97 19.35
CA ARG A 159 -28.73 19.28 18.69
C ARG A 159 -28.94 18.24 17.61
N ASP A 160 -30.19 18.00 17.26
CA ASP A 160 -30.50 17.15 16.11
C ASP A 160 -29.76 17.69 14.88
N PRO A 161 -28.94 16.86 14.20
CA PRO A 161 -28.22 17.31 13.02
C PRO A 161 -29.22 17.82 11.97
N PRO A 162 -28.84 18.80 11.14
CA PRO A 162 -29.70 19.23 10.06
C PRO A 162 -30.07 18.01 9.18
N ASN A 163 -31.36 17.87 8.85
CA ASN A 163 -31.91 16.84 7.94
C ASN A 163 -31.48 17.06 6.47
N GLU A 164 -30.28 17.57 6.26
CA GLU A 164 -29.74 17.83 4.94
C GLU A 164 -29.25 16.52 4.33
N ARG A 165 -29.87 16.13 3.22
CA ARG A 165 -29.52 14.89 2.52
C ARG A 165 -28.19 15.09 1.81
N ILE A 166 -27.15 14.45 2.34
CA ILE A 166 -25.83 14.48 1.70
C ILE A 166 -25.73 13.34 0.69
N SER A 167 -25.26 13.70 -0.48
CA SER A 167 -25.07 12.80 -1.61
C SER A 167 -23.66 12.20 -1.57
N VAL A 168 -23.55 10.88 -1.38
CA VAL A 168 -22.24 10.21 -1.31
C VAL A 168 -22.14 9.05 -2.29
N ILE A 169 -20.91 8.74 -2.70
CA ILE A 169 -20.58 7.50 -3.40
C ILE A 169 -20.04 6.47 -2.40
N PRO A 170 -20.63 5.27 -2.35
CA PRO A 170 -20.11 4.17 -1.56
C PRO A 170 -18.96 3.47 -2.29
N ILE A 171 -17.85 3.27 -1.58
CA ILE A 171 -16.72 2.45 -2.02
C ILE A 171 -16.62 1.27 -1.04
N PRO A 172 -17.20 0.11 -1.39
CA PRO A 172 -17.11 -1.07 -0.54
C PRO A 172 -15.68 -1.60 -0.55
N MET A 173 -15.14 -1.86 0.64
CA MET A 173 -13.80 -2.41 0.81
C MET A 173 -13.83 -3.94 0.78
N SER A 174 -12.73 -4.55 0.33
CA SER A 174 -12.55 -6.00 0.51
C SER A 174 -12.58 -6.34 2.02
N PRO A 175 -13.35 -7.35 2.44
CA PRO A 175 -13.42 -7.76 3.84
C PRO A 175 -12.04 -8.06 4.45
N THR A 176 -11.12 -8.65 3.67
CA THR A 176 -9.76 -8.99 4.12
C THR A 176 -8.89 -7.77 4.39
N ALA A 177 -9.10 -6.68 3.64
CA ALA A 177 -8.33 -5.43 3.78
C ALA A 177 -9.04 -4.36 4.61
N SER A 178 -10.34 -4.49 4.85
CA SER A 178 -11.20 -3.47 5.48
C SER A 178 -10.61 -2.90 6.78
N SER A 179 -10.34 -3.78 7.75
CA SER A 179 -9.89 -3.38 9.09
C SER A 179 -8.51 -2.71 9.11
N SER A 180 -7.57 -3.15 8.27
CA SER A 180 -6.24 -2.55 8.16
C SER A 180 -6.32 -1.20 7.44
N SER A 181 -7.09 -1.14 6.34
CA SER A 181 -7.29 0.08 5.55
C SER A 181 -7.92 1.20 6.39
N ILE A 182 -8.95 0.90 7.18
CA ILE A 182 -9.62 1.90 8.03
C ILE A 182 -8.70 2.39 9.14
N ARG A 183 -7.86 1.52 9.71
CA ARG A 183 -6.84 1.94 10.68
C ARG A 183 -5.84 2.91 10.04
N LEU A 184 -5.40 2.66 8.80
CA LEU A 184 -4.52 3.57 8.08
C LEU A 184 -5.21 4.91 7.79
N LEU A 185 -6.43 4.86 7.24
CA LEU A 185 -7.22 6.03 6.86
C LEU A 185 -7.63 6.90 8.05
N SER A 186 -8.04 6.30 9.17
CA SER A 186 -8.39 7.04 10.39
C SER A 186 -7.21 7.81 10.97
N HIS A 187 -5.98 7.32 10.78
CA HIS A 187 -4.78 8.04 11.19
C HIS A 187 -4.43 9.18 10.25
N ALA A 188 -4.55 8.97 8.93
CA ALA A 188 -4.38 10.03 7.95
C ALA A 188 -5.41 11.15 8.13
N TYR A 189 -6.68 10.78 8.32
CA TYR A 189 -7.78 11.72 8.54
C TYR A 189 -7.59 12.58 9.80
N CYS A 190 -7.09 12.00 10.90
CA CYS A 190 -6.87 12.77 12.12
C CYS A 190 -5.74 13.79 12.05
N GLY A 191 -4.71 13.56 11.21
CA GLY A 191 -3.51 14.40 11.18
C GLY A 191 -2.76 14.49 12.53
N SER A 192 -3.05 13.60 13.48
CA SER A 192 -2.43 13.59 14.81
C SER A 192 -1.10 12.86 14.73
N PRO A 193 0.01 13.41 15.28
CA PRO A 193 1.30 12.73 15.27
C PRO A 193 1.22 11.37 15.97
N LEU A 194 1.82 10.36 15.35
CA LEU A 194 1.87 8.99 15.86
C LEU A 194 3.12 8.73 16.70
N SER A 195 2.99 7.82 17.67
CA SER A 195 4.17 7.27 18.34
C SER A 195 4.92 6.33 17.40
N LYS A 196 6.24 6.22 17.56
CA LYS A 196 7.09 5.35 16.74
C LYS A 196 6.60 3.91 16.71
N THR A 197 6.25 3.34 17.87
CA THR A 197 5.73 1.96 17.96
C THR A 197 4.46 1.78 17.13
N LYS A 198 3.51 2.72 17.26
CA LYS A 198 2.24 2.66 16.53
C LYS A 198 2.44 2.82 15.03
N MET A 199 3.32 3.72 14.63
CA MET A 199 3.69 3.93 13.23
C MET A 199 4.35 2.68 12.64
N LEU A 200 5.26 1.99 13.35
CA LEU A 200 5.86 0.73 12.88
C LEU A 200 4.80 -0.36 12.64
N THR A 201 3.82 -0.48 13.55
CA THR A 201 2.70 -1.42 13.38
C THR A 201 1.81 -1.06 12.19
N LEU A 202 1.61 0.23 11.92
CA LEU A 202 0.80 0.68 10.79
C LEU A 202 1.56 0.57 9.47
N ASN A 203 2.88 0.77 9.46
CA ASN A 203 3.69 0.68 8.25
C ASN A 203 3.65 -0.70 7.61
N SER A 204 3.67 -1.77 8.41
CA SER A 204 3.54 -3.13 7.90
C SER A 204 2.20 -3.38 7.19
N LEU A 205 1.13 -2.68 7.60
CA LEU A 205 -0.17 -2.76 6.92
C LEU A 205 -0.17 -2.10 5.54
N LEU A 206 0.71 -1.11 5.30
CA LEU A 206 0.82 -0.42 4.03
C LEU A 206 1.81 -1.14 3.09
N ILE A 207 2.98 -1.54 3.58
CA ILE A 207 4.07 -2.05 2.72
C ILE A 207 3.97 -3.56 2.42
N ASN A 208 3.21 -4.33 3.20
CA ASN A 208 3.04 -5.78 2.96
C ASN A 208 1.79 -6.10 2.13
N ARG A 209 1.30 -5.14 1.33
CA ARG A 209 0.16 -5.33 0.43
C ARG A 209 0.66 -5.54 -0.98
N ASP A 210 0.56 -6.78 -1.46
CA ASP A 210 1.01 -7.15 -2.80
C ASP A 210 0.27 -6.34 -3.87
N GLY A 211 1.04 -5.72 -4.77
CA GLY A 211 0.49 -4.88 -5.84
C GLY A 211 -0.18 -3.60 -5.34
N GLY A 212 0.07 -3.22 -4.08
CA GLY A 212 -0.33 -1.94 -3.51
C GLY A 212 0.60 -0.81 -3.94
N LEU A 213 0.35 0.37 -3.38
CA LEU A 213 1.10 1.60 -3.66
C LEU A 213 2.61 1.40 -3.53
N TYR A 214 3.06 0.78 -2.44
CA TYR A 214 4.49 0.61 -2.16
C TYR A 214 5.22 -0.21 -3.24
N ASP A 215 4.56 -1.23 -3.78
CA ASP A 215 5.15 -2.13 -4.77
C ASP A 215 5.24 -1.52 -6.16
N ASN A 216 4.23 -0.70 -6.52
CA ASN A 216 4.08 -0.17 -7.87
C ASN A 216 4.79 1.17 -8.10
N LEU A 217 5.47 1.71 -7.08
CA LEU A 217 6.33 2.89 -7.25
C LEU A 217 7.49 2.57 -8.21
N PRO A 218 7.91 3.54 -9.05
CA PRO A 218 8.92 3.33 -10.09
C PRO A 218 10.34 3.30 -9.50
N TRP A 219 10.59 2.45 -8.50
CA TRP A 219 11.86 2.38 -7.78
C TRP A 219 13.04 2.29 -8.74
N ASP A 220 13.05 1.29 -9.62
CA ASP A 220 14.19 1.00 -10.50
C ASP A 220 14.49 2.09 -11.54
N SER A 221 13.52 2.94 -11.87
CA SER A 221 13.68 3.96 -12.92
C SER A 221 13.77 5.38 -12.37
N TRP A 222 13.39 5.62 -11.11
CA TRP A 222 13.33 6.97 -10.53
C TRP A 222 14.21 7.12 -9.28
N THR A 223 14.77 6.05 -8.72
CA THR A 223 15.78 6.14 -7.64
C THR A 223 17.18 6.10 -8.21
N ILE A 224 17.79 7.26 -8.42
CA ILE A 224 19.23 7.38 -8.62
C ILE A 224 19.73 8.37 -7.59
N ASP A 225 20.80 7.98 -6.89
CA ASP A 225 21.56 8.87 -6.02
C ASP A 225 22.53 9.70 -6.89
N PRO A 226 22.18 10.96 -7.23
CA PRO A 226 23.04 11.78 -8.08
C PRO A 226 24.38 12.11 -7.41
N ASP A 227 24.49 11.91 -6.09
CA ASP A 227 25.69 12.20 -5.32
C ASP A 227 26.56 10.94 -5.09
N GLY A 228 26.10 9.74 -5.47
CA GLY A 228 26.83 8.48 -5.30
C GLY A 228 27.26 8.19 -3.85
N LYS A 229 26.47 8.67 -2.88
CA LYS A 229 26.72 8.56 -1.45
C LYS A 229 26.46 7.16 -0.92
N GLU A 230 25.57 6.40 -1.55
CA GLU A 230 25.33 5.02 -1.14
C GLU A 230 26.50 4.11 -1.47
N ARG A 231 26.97 3.45 -0.42
CA ARG A 231 28.00 2.43 -0.48
C ARG A 231 27.46 1.11 0.04
N ASP A 232 27.88 0.01 -0.57
CA ASP A 232 27.51 -1.33 -0.13
C ASP A 232 28.19 -1.65 1.23
N ALA A 233 27.90 -2.83 1.79
CA ALA A 233 28.51 -3.26 3.04
C ALA A 233 30.04 -3.43 2.96
N ALA A 234 30.60 -3.48 1.74
CA ALA A 234 32.03 -3.52 1.47
C ALA A 234 32.60 -2.11 1.15
N ASN A 235 31.82 -1.05 1.36
CA ASN A 235 32.16 0.34 1.12
C ASN A 235 32.42 0.70 -0.36
N ASN A 236 32.05 -0.18 -1.31
CA ASN A 236 32.05 0.14 -2.72
C ASN A 236 30.88 1.07 -3.01
N VAL A 237 31.09 2.04 -3.90
CA VAL A 237 29.97 2.85 -4.41
C VAL A 237 28.99 1.88 -5.06
N VAL A 238 27.76 1.81 -4.53
CA VAL A 238 26.71 1.02 -5.17
C VAL A 238 26.52 1.63 -6.55
N ASP A 239 26.51 0.80 -7.59
CA ASP A 239 26.25 1.28 -8.95
C ASP A 239 25.00 2.17 -8.92
N GLY A 240 25.12 3.40 -9.41
CA GLY A 240 24.19 4.51 -9.11
C GLY A 240 22.74 4.20 -9.45
N LYS A 241 22.51 3.19 -10.31
CA LYS A 241 21.21 2.63 -10.67
C LYS A 241 20.45 1.92 -9.54
N TYR A 242 21.12 1.55 -8.44
CA TYR A 242 20.52 0.79 -7.35
C TYR A 242 20.51 1.53 -6.01
N ALA A 243 20.96 2.78 -5.99
CA ALA A 243 21.00 3.58 -4.79
C ALA A 243 19.62 4.20 -4.47
N MET A 244 19.21 4.25 -3.20
CA MET A 244 17.92 4.76 -2.72
C MET A 244 16.67 3.99 -3.21
N GLY A 245 16.85 2.75 -3.68
CA GLY A 245 15.76 1.92 -4.20
C GLY A 245 14.74 1.43 -3.14
N LYS A 246 13.82 0.55 -3.57
CA LYS A 246 12.77 -0.06 -2.73
C LYS A 246 13.29 -0.56 -1.38
N ARG A 247 14.50 -1.12 -1.33
CA ARG A 247 15.11 -1.61 -0.09
C ARG A 247 15.35 -0.52 0.95
N VAL A 248 15.72 0.69 0.54
CA VAL A 248 16.01 1.81 1.44
C VAL A 248 14.70 2.39 1.98
N ALA A 249 13.70 2.55 1.11
CA ALA A 249 12.33 2.90 1.51
C ALA A 249 11.79 1.92 2.57
N PHE A 250 11.98 0.61 2.39
CA PHE A 250 11.58 -0.41 3.36
C PHE A 250 12.22 -0.17 4.73
N GLN A 251 13.51 0.14 4.77
CA GLN A 251 14.24 0.40 6.01
C GLN A 251 13.73 1.65 6.73
N ARG A 252 13.35 2.69 5.98
CA ARG A 252 12.67 3.86 6.52
C ARG A 252 11.32 3.49 7.13
N PHE A 253 10.52 2.63 6.48
CA PHE A 253 9.28 2.13 7.06
C PHE A 253 9.51 1.27 8.31
N MET A 254 10.65 0.59 8.42
CA MET A 254 11.08 -0.14 9.63
C MET A 254 11.65 0.78 10.72
N GLY A 255 11.63 2.11 10.53
CA GLY A 255 12.02 3.09 11.53
C GLY A 255 13.51 3.13 11.85
N LYS A 256 14.36 2.54 10.99
CA LYS A 256 15.83 2.61 11.12
C LYS A 256 16.34 4.05 11.01
N ASP A 257 15.61 4.87 10.28
CA ASP A 257 16.05 6.22 9.89
C ASP A 257 15.30 7.32 10.65
N TRP A 258 14.42 6.97 11.57
CA TRP A 258 13.57 7.98 12.23
C TRP A 258 14.40 8.82 13.20
N ARG A 259 14.15 10.14 13.17
CA ARG A 259 14.83 11.15 14.00
C ARG A 259 14.64 10.90 15.50
N ASP A 260 13.54 10.22 15.86
CA ASP A 260 13.33 9.62 17.18
C ASP A 260 14.39 8.54 17.33
N GLY A 261 15.56 8.92 17.86
CA GLY A 261 16.81 8.24 17.59
C GLY A 261 16.89 6.78 18.02
N THR A 262 18.11 6.32 18.25
CA THR A 262 18.37 5.01 18.85
C THR A 262 17.42 4.76 20.03
N LEU A 263 17.12 3.49 20.31
CA LEU A 263 16.29 3.15 21.47
C LEU A 263 16.82 3.79 22.77
N SER A 264 18.13 4.07 22.81
CA SER A 264 18.79 4.92 23.80
C SER A 264 18.17 6.31 23.95
N ASN A 265 17.94 7.05 22.86
CA ASN A 265 17.31 8.36 22.90
C ASN A 265 15.84 8.31 23.33
N ARG A 266 15.12 7.24 22.93
CA ARG A 266 13.73 7.05 23.38
C ARG A 266 13.67 6.74 24.87
N LEU A 267 14.57 5.89 25.36
CA LEU A 267 14.80 5.69 26.79
C LEU A 267 15.12 7.03 27.46
N ARG A 268 16.03 7.81 26.90
CA ARG A 268 16.42 9.13 27.44
C ARG A 268 15.24 10.09 27.51
N GLU A 269 14.42 10.18 26.47
CA GLU A 269 13.24 11.05 26.42
C GLU A 269 12.17 10.61 27.43
N LEU A 270 11.85 9.31 27.49
CA LEU A 270 10.91 8.77 28.47
C LEU A 270 11.39 9.00 29.91
N LEU A 271 12.69 8.80 30.15
CA LEU A 271 13.32 9.02 31.45
C LEU A 271 13.43 10.51 31.83
N SER A 272 13.39 11.41 30.83
CA SER A 272 13.49 12.87 31.03
C SER A 272 12.14 13.56 31.18
N ASN A 273 11.12 13.12 30.43
CA ASN A 273 9.81 13.79 30.36
C ASN A 273 8.95 13.65 31.62
N ASP A 274 9.27 12.69 32.48
CA ASP A 274 8.51 12.39 33.70
C ASP A 274 8.58 13.50 34.77
N LYS A 275 9.51 14.45 34.64
CA LYS A 275 9.58 15.62 35.52
C LYS A 275 8.57 16.73 35.16
N SER A 276 8.00 16.69 33.96
CA SER A 276 7.17 17.77 33.40
C SER A 276 5.68 17.44 33.27
N GLN A 277 5.27 16.18 33.26
CA GLN A 277 3.85 15.76 33.19
C GLN A 277 3.28 15.44 34.58
N LYS A 278 3.12 16.46 35.43
CA LYS A 278 2.42 16.33 36.73
C LYS A 278 0.91 16.68 36.68
N VAL A 279 0.30 16.78 35.49
CA VAL A 279 -1.00 17.49 35.35
C VAL A 279 -2.24 16.60 35.23
N ASP A 280 -2.18 15.33 34.81
CA ASP A 280 -3.40 14.52 34.68
C ASP A 280 -3.34 13.21 35.48
N ALA A 281 -3.78 13.27 36.74
CA ALA A 281 -3.63 12.22 37.76
C ALA A 281 -4.52 10.96 37.57
N ASN A 282 -5.06 10.69 36.38
CA ASN A 282 -6.09 9.65 36.19
C ASN A 282 -5.75 8.51 35.21
N GLU A 283 -4.52 8.43 34.67
CA GLU A 283 -4.06 7.30 33.83
C GLU A 283 -3.22 6.25 34.60
N ASN A 284 -3.46 6.09 35.91
CA ASN A 284 -2.62 5.26 36.80
C ASN A 284 -2.74 3.73 36.62
N PHE A 285 -3.51 3.21 35.65
CA PHE A 285 -3.74 1.76 35.52
C PHE A 285 -2.89 1.04 34.46
N VAL A 286 -2.11 1.77 33.64
CA VAL A 286 -1.28 1.17 32.56
C VAL A 286 0.24 1.30 32.83
N SER A 287 0.67 2.19 33.73
CA SER A 287 2.10 2.53 33.89
C SER A 287 2.98 1.42 34.46
N THR A 288 2.46 0.53 35.31
CA THR A 288 3.27 -0.54 35.93
C THR A 288 3.72 -1.61 34.92
N ASN A 289 2.94 -1.85 33.85
CA ASN A 289 3.34 -2.78 32.79
C ASN A 289 4.40 -2.20 31.86
N GLU A 290 4.44 -0.88 31.69
CA GLU A 290 5.39 -0.24 30.77
C GLU A 290 6.82 -0.32 31.30
N GLU A 291 7.06 -0.11 32.59
CA GLU A 291 8.41 -0.18 33.16
C GLU A 291 9.00 -1.60 33.11
N ASP A 292 8.21 -2.62 33.40
CA ASP A 292 8.66 -4.02 33.31
C ASP A 292 8.86 -4.45 31.84
N MET A 293 8.03 -3.94 30.93
CA MET A 293 8.24 -4.09 29.48
C MET A 293 9.53 -3.39 29.03
N MET A 294 9.82 -2.20 29.56
CA MET A 294 11.05 -1.45 29.25
C MET A 294 12.30 -2.13 29.80
N ALA A 295 12.25 -2.67 31.02
CA ALA A 295 13.34 -3.42 31.62
C ALA A 295 13.62 -4.71 30.84
N SER A 296 12.58 -5.46 30.46
CA SER A 296 12.72 -6.68 29.65
C SER A 296 13.24 -6.39 28.24
N LEU A 297 12.78 -5.31 27.60
CA LEU A 297 13.27 -4.88 26.30
C LEU A 297 14.72 -4.40 26.36
N SER A 298 15.10 -3.65 27.40
CA SER A 298 16.48 -3.19 27.63
C SER A 298 17.43 -4.38 27.86
N LYS A 299 16.99 -5.37 28.63
CA LYS A 299 17.71 -6.65 28.79
C LYS A 299 17.92 -7.32 27.44
N ARG A 300 16.85 -7.45 26.63
CA ARG A 300 16.95 -8.11 25.32
C ARG A 300 17.89 -7.38 24.36
N LEU A 301 17.93 -6.06 24.41
CA LEU A 301 18.86 -5.27 23.60
C LEU A 301 20.32 -5.48 24.03
N LEU A 302 20.59 -5.50 25.33
CA LEU A 302 21.94 -5.78 25.84
C LEU A 302 22.41 -7.19 25.48
N GLU A 303 21.51 -8.18 25.49
CA GLU A 303 21.82 -9.53 25.00
C GLU A 303 22.23 -9.51 23.52
N LEU A 304 21.48 -8.80 22.67
CA LEU A 304 21.80 -8.67 21.25
C LEU A 304 23.13 -7.93 21.00
N GLU A 305 23.39 -6.86 21.75
CA GLU A 305 24.65 -6.11 21.70
C GLU A 305 25.85 -6.98 22.12
N ILE A 306 25.68 -7.82 23.14
CA ILE A 306 26.71 -8.80 23.56
C ILE A 306 27.01 -9.78 22.42
N ASP A 307 25.98 -10.29 21.75
CA ASP A 307 26.16 -11.23 20.65
C ASP A 307 26.79 -10.56 19.41
N GLU A 308 26.41 -9.31 19.10
CA GLU A 308 27.04 -8.52 18.05
C GLU A 308 28.52 -8.23 18.34
N ALA A 309 28.85 -7.76 19.55
CA ALA A 309 30.22 -7.51 19.96
C ALA A 309 31.07 -8.81 19.97
N ARG A 310 30.48 -9.97 20.30
CA ARG A 310 31.15 -11.28 20.17
C ARG A 310 31.47 -11.63 18.72
N MET A 311 30.54 -11.39 17.80
CA MET A 311 30.78 -11.61 16.37
C MET A 311 31.88 -10.68 15.85
N GLU A 312 31.90 -9.43 16.30
CA GLU A 312 32.94 -8.44 15.94
C GLU A 312 34.32 -8.85 16.44
N VAL A 313 34.44 -9.30 17.71
CA VAL A 313 35.68 -9.86 18.27
C VAL A 313 36.14 -11.07 17.45
N ALA A 314 35.25 -12.02 17.15
CA ALA A 314 35.59 -13.21 16.36
C ALA A 314 36.09 -12.84 14.94
N LYS A 315 35.48 -11.82 14.31
CA LYS A 315 35.91 -11.32 13.00
C LYS A 315 37.30 -10.67 13.07
N CYS A 316 37.58 -9.86 14.08
CA CYS A 316 38.89 -9.24 14.29
C CYS A 316 39.97 -10.30 14.55
N GLU A 317 39.68 -11.31 15.38
CA GLU A 317 40.58 -12.45 15.64
C GLU A 317 40.86 -13.26 14.36
N GLN A 318 39.85 -13.49 13.53
CA GLN A 318 40.00 -14.16 12.24
C GLN A 318 40.92 -13.35 11.30
N GLN A 319 40.72 -12.03 11.20
CA GLN A 319 41.56 -11.16 10.37
C GLN A 319 43.02 -11.16 10.83
N LEU A 320 43.27 -11.08 12.15
CA LEU A 320 44.61 -11.21 12.72
C LEU A 320 45.23 -12.58 12.44
N ALA A 321 44.45 -13.66 12.50
CA ALA A 321 44.93 -15.00 12.16
C ALA A 321 45.33 -15.11 10.68
N ILE A 322 44.50 -14.58 9.76
CA ILE A 322 44.79 -14.55 8.31
C ILE A 322 46.10 -13.79 8.05
N ARG A 323 46.25 -12.58 8.61
CA ARG A 323 47.50 -11.80 8.46
C ARG A 323 48.72 -12.54 8.99
N ARG A 324 48.62 -13.17 10.17
CA ARG A 324 49.71 -13.99 10.72
C ARG A 324 50.09 -15.13 9.78
N THR A 325 49.11 -15.80 9.16
CA THR A 325 49.40 -16.84 8.18
C THR A 325 50.00 -16.30 6.88
N GLU A 326 49.59 -15.12 6.42
CA GLU A 326 50.18 -14.47 5.24
C GLU A 326 51.65 -14.07 5.49
N LEU A 327 51.97 -13.55 6.68
CA LEU A 327 53.35 -13.25 7.08
C LEU A 327 54.22 -14.51 7.13
N LEU A 328 53.68 -15.62 7.65
CA LEU A 328 54.38 -16.92 7.68
C LEU A 328 54.60 -17.50 6.28
N ASN A 329 53.63 -17.34 5.36
CA ASN A 329 53.73 -17.87 4.01
C ASN A 329 54.62 -17.03 3.08
N ASN A 330 54.69 -15.71 3.32
CA ASN A 330 55.51 -14.80 2.51
C ASN A 330 56.97 -14.72 2.99
N GLY A 331 57.27 -15.18 4.21
CA GLY A 331 58.64 -15.34 4.70
C GLY A 331 59.29 -16.58 4.09
N SER A 332 60.17 -16.41 3.09
CA SER A 332 61.02 -17.50 2.58
C SER A 332 61.86 -18.08 3.72
N GLY A 333 61.59 -19.34 4.05
CA GLY A 333 61.96 -20.00 5.31
C GLY A 333 63.44 -20.32 5.54
N ASP A 334 64.36 -19.39 5.29
CA ASP A 334 65.78 -19.57 5.63
C ASP A 334 66.42 -18.38 6.38
N ASP A 335 65.78 -17.20 6.44
CA ASP A 335 66.30 -16.00 7.16
C ASP A 335 65.47 -15.61 8.40
N LEU A 336 64.61 -16.50 8.90
CA LEU A 336 63.52 -16.14 9.84
C LEU A 336 63.89 -16.15 11.34
N LEU A 337 65.18 -16.30 11.69
CA LEU A 337 65.64 -16.29 13.10
C LEU A 337 66.34 -15.00 13.53
N GLU A 338 66.57 -14.03 12.63
CA GLU A 338 67.31 -12.80 12.97
C GLU A 338 66.50 -11.49 12.77
N TYR A 339 65.23 -11.58 12.34
CA TYR A 339 64.37 -10.42 12.03
C TYR A 339 63.14 -10.26 12.93
N SER A 340 63.17 -10.79 14.17
CA SER A 340 62.06 -10.61 15.13
C SER A 340 61.93 -9.20 15.72
N ASP A 341 62.78 -8.25 15.32
CA ASP A 341 62.82 -6.88 15.88
C ASP A 341 62.50 -5.76 14.85
N PHE A 342 62.08 -6.12 13.62
CA PHE A 342 61.81 -5.16 12.52
C PHE A 342 60.45 -5.35 11.83
N THR A 343 59.47 -5.96 12.51
CA THR A 343 58.07 -5.85 12.08
C THR A 343 57.59 -4.42 12.35
N ASP A 344 57.33 -3.67 11.29
CA ASP A 344 56.89 -2.29 11.32
C ASP A 344 55.65 -2.15 12.24
N PRO A 345 55.80 -1.61 13.48
CA PRO A 345 54.76 -1.67 14.51
C PRO A 345 53.52 -0.84 14.17
N MET A 346 53.55 -0.11 13.06
CA MET A 346 52.47 0.77 12.63
C MET A 346 51.27 0.02 12.01
N ASN A 347 51.45 -1.12 11.35
CA ASN A 347 50.35 -1.75 10.61
C ASN A 347 49.57 -2.80 11.43
N ASP A 348 50.25 -3.58 12.28
CA ASP A 348 49.61 -4.50 13.23
C ASP A 348 48.86 -3.74 14.34
N GLY A 349 49.27 -2.50 14.61
CA GLY A 349 48.65 -1.64 15.61
C GLY A 349 47.17 -1.37 15.36
N VAL A 350 46.74 -1.26 14.10
CA VAL A 350 45.35 -0.91 13.76
C VAL A 350 44.40 -2.06 14.09
N GLU A 351 44.74 -3.31 13.77
CA GLU A 351 43.85 -4.45 14.05
C GLU A 351 43.85 -4.88 15.51
N LEU A 352 45.00 -4.77 16.17
CA LEU A 352 45.06 -4.92 17.62
C LEU A 352 44.22 -3.84 18.32
N GLN A 353 44.24 -2.61 17.81
CA GLN A 353 43.38 -1.55 18.30
C GLN A 353 41.89 -1.88 18.09
N MET A 354 41.50 -2.30 16.88
CA MET A 354 40.11 -2.72 16.61
C MET A 354 39.66 -3.89 17.49
N LEU A 355 40.52 -4.89 17.70
CA LEU A 355 40.23 -6.01 18.60
C LEU A 355 40.04 -5.52 20.05
N ASN A 356 40.92 -4.66 20.54
CA ASN A 356 40.83 -4.10 21.89
C ASN A 356 39.55 -3.25 22.06
N GLU A 357 39.18 -2.48 21.05
CA GLU A 357 37.93 -1.70 21.02
C GLU A 357 36.70 -2.62 21.07
N ALA A 358 36.67 -3.68 20.25
CA ALA A 358 35.59 -4.67 20.25
C ALA A 358 35.49 -5.44 21.59
N GLN A 359 36.63 -5.79 22.20
CA GLN A 359 36.66 -6.42 23.52
C GLN A 359 36.18 -5.47 24.63
N SER A 360 36.56 -4.19 24.56
CA SER A 360 36.09 -3.16 25.48
C SER A 360 34.58 -2.99 25.38
N ARG A 361 34.04 -2.91 24.15
CA ARG A 361 32.60 -2.88 23.86
C ARG A 361 31.87 -4.07 24.46
N LEU A 362 32.38 -5.28 24.27
CA LEU A 362 31.81 -6.50 24.85
C LEU A 362 31.79 -6.46 26.38
N GLN A 363 32.86 -5.97 27.02
CA GLN A 363 32.94 -5.87 28.48
C GLN A 363 31.94 -4.84 29.04
N VAL A 364 31.78 -3.70 28.37
CA VAL A 364 30.81 -2.66 28.73
C VAL A 364 29.38 -3.20 28.63
N ALA A 365 29.05 -3.95 27.58
CA ALA A 365 27.71 -4.53 27.41
C ALA A 365 27.40 -5.59 28.49
N LYS A 366 28.36 -6.46 28.82
CA LYS A 366 28.20 -7.47 29.90
C LYS A 366 27.99 -6.85 31.27
N THR A 367 28.82 -5.88 31.64
CA THR A 367 28.69 -5.20 32.93
C THR A 367 27.37 -4.44 33.04
N SER A 368 26.92 -3.82 31.95
CA SER A 368 25.61 -3.16 31.85
C SER A 368 24.43 -4.12 32.04
N LEU A 369 24.52 -5.34 31.48
CA LEU A 369 23.50 -6.38 31.66
C LEU A 369 23.44 -6.85 33.12
N GLU A 370 24.59 -7.08 33.75
CA GLU A 370 24.67 -7.46 35.17
C GLU A 370 24.11 -6.35 36.09
N GLU A 371 24.41 -5.08 35.81
CA GLU A 371 23.83 -3.93 36.54
C GLU A 371 22.29 -3.93 36.44
N LEU A 372 21.74 -4.14 35.24
CA LEU A 372 20.30 -4.17 35.01
C LEU A 372 19.62 -5.37 35.70
N GLU A 373 20.19 -6.58 35.59
CA GLU A 373 19.66 -7.77 36.24
C GLU A 373 19.66 -7.64 37.77
N ASN A 374 20.72 -7.06 38.33
CA ASN A 374 20.79 -6.76 39.77
C ASN A 374 19.72 -5.75 40.19
N ALA A 375 19.45 -4.72 39.37
CA ALA A 375 18.40 -3.74 39.64
C ALA A 375 17.00 -4.38 39.59
N MET A 376 16.72 -5.23 38.58
CA MET A 376 15.48 -6.00 38.49
C MET A 376 15.30 -6.98 39.67
N LEU A 377 16.37 -7.65 40.09
CA LEU A 377 16.33 -8.59 41.21
C LEU A 377 16.06 -7.88 42.54
N ARG A 378 16.61 -6.67 42.74
CA ARG A 378 16.28 -5.81 43.89
C ARG A 378 14.79 -5.47 43.88
N LYS A 379 14.24 -5.03 42.74
CA LYS A 379 12.79 -4.72 42.58
C LYS A 379 11.92 -5.91 42.97
N LYS A 380 12.28 -7.10 42.52
CA LYS A 380 11.55 -8.33 42.84
C LYS A 380 11.59 -8.67 44.34
N LYS A 381 12.76 -8.57 44.98
CA LYS A 381 12.90 -8.83 46.43
C LYS A 381 12.09 -7.86 47.27
N ASP A 382 12.03 -6.60 46.87
CA ASP A 382 11.27 -5.58 47.60
C ASP A 382 9.76 -5.83 47.48
N MET A 383 9.28 -6.23 46.29
CA MET A 383 7.88 -6.67 46.10
C MET A 383 7.53 -7.89 46.97
N ASP A 384 8.41 -8.88 47.06
CA ASP A 384 8.19 -10.09 47.86
C ASP A 384 8.23 -9.81 49.39
N SER A 385 8.92 -8.74 49.81
CA SER A 385 9.05 -8.35 51.23
C SER A 385 7.90 -7.48 51.75
N THR A 386 7.07 -6.93 50.84
CA THR A 386 5.96 -6.05 51.21
C THR A 386 4.74 -6.88 51.60
N SER A 387 4.59 -7.13 52.91
CA SER A 387 3.42 -7.78 53.49
C SER A 387 2.12 -7.05 53.09
N PRO A 388 1.06 -7.75 52.66
CA PRO A 388 -0.19 -7.14 52.16
C PRO A 388 -1.03 -6.38 53.21
N PHE A 389 -0.50 -6.07 54.39
CA PHE A 389 -1.25 -5.50 55.52
C PHE A 389 -0.77 -4.12 56.04
N SER A 390 0.20 -3.43 55.42
CA SER A 390 0.70 -2.12 55.90
C SER A 390 0.18 -0.91 55.09
N LEU A 391 -1.09 -0.57 55.26
CA LEU A 391 -1.85 0.39 54.43
C LEU A 391 -1.63 1.90 54.68
N SER A 392 -0.50 2.38 55.22
CA SER A 392 -0.44 3.82 55.62
C SER A 392 0.88 4.58 55.46
N ARG A 393 1.89 4.06 54.73
CA ARG A 393 3.15 4.79 54.53
C ARG A 393 3.83 4.61 53.15
N GLU A 394 3.10 4.15 52.14
CA GLU A 394 3.70 3.64 50.89
C GLU A 394 4.07 4.66 49.81
N ASN A 395 3.69 5.95 49.93
CA ASN A 395 3.86 6.89 48.81
C ASN A 395 5.24 7.58 48.73
N GLU A 396 6.07 7.53 49.78
CA GLU A 396 7.40 8.17 49.76
C GLU A 396 8.54 7.22 49.37
N GLU A 397 8.43 5.91 49.68
CA GLU A 397 9.51 4.94 49.40
C GLU A 397 9.50 4.41 47.95
N LYS A 398 8.33 4.34 47.28
CA LYS A 398 8.23 3.90 45.88
C LYS A 398 9.03 4.79 44.91
N ASN A 399 9.11 6.09 45.17
CA ASN A 399 9.87 7.03 44.32
C ASN A 399 11.40 6.79 44.30
N GLY A 400 11.95 6.18 45.35
CA GLY A 400 13.40 5.94 45.45
C GLY A 400 13.87 4.79 44.57
N MET A 401 13.06 3.73 44.47
CA MET A 401 13.43 2.52 43.74
C MET A 401 13.41 2.71 42.22
N ASP A 402 12.41 3.43 41.72
CA ASP A 402 12.28 3.75 40.30
C ASP A 402 13.45 4.62 39.83
N SER A 403 13.98 5.48 40.70
CA SER A 403 15.17 6.29 40.38
C SER A 403 16.42 5.47 40.10
N SER A 404 16.57 4.29 40.74
CA SER A 404 17.76 3.44 40.61
C SER A 404 17.80 2.73 39.27
N ILE A 405 16.68 2.10 38.86
CA ILE A 405 16.55 1.44 37.55
C ILE A 405 16.71 2.46 36.43
N ARG A 406 16.08 3.63 36.58
CA ARG A 406 16.20 4.73 35.61
C ARG A 406 17.63 5.25 35.49
N SER A 407 18.34 5.39 36.61
CA SER A 407 19.75 5.79 36.61
C SER A 407 20.66 4.77 35.92
N ALA A 408 20.40 3.47 36.14
CA ALA A 408 21.11 2.39 35.48
C ALA A 408 20.82 2.43 33.96
N LEU A 409 19.56 2.54 33.55
CA LEU A 409 19.19 2.66 32.13
C LEU A 409 19.84 3.88 31.46
N LEU A 410 19.86 5.05 32.10
CA LEU A 410 20.55 6.24 31.57
C LEU A 410 22.07 6.04 31.47
N SER A 411 22.68 5.39 32.45
CA SER A 411 24.11 5.05 32.43
C SER A 411 24.45 4.13 31.25
N ILE A 412 23.64 3.10 31.05
CA ILE A 412 23.77 2.14 29.93
C ILE A 412 23.63 2.85 28.59
N VAL A 413 22.63 3.70 28.45
CA VAL A 413 22.40 4.51 27.24
C VAL A 413 23.60 5.41 26.93
N ASN A 414 24.14 6.12 27.93
CA ASN A 414 25.30 6.97 27.73
C ASN A 414 26.54 6.17 27.31
N LYS A 415 26.77 4.99 27.89
CA LYS A 415 27.89 4.10 27.54
C LYS A 415 27.79 3.57 26.10
N LEU A 416 26.58 3.41 25.56
CA LEU A 416 26.35 2.95 24.19
C LEU A 416 26.50 4.07 23.16
N ASP A 417 26.09 5.31 23.50
CA ASP A 417 26.18 6.45 22.58
C ASP A 417 27.64 6.93 22.33
N ASP A 418 28.59 6.57 23.19
CA ASP A 418 30.01 6.91 23.04
C ASP A 418 30.75 6.10 21.95
N GLN A 419 30.08 5.13 21.29
CA GLN A 419 30.64 4.33 20.22
C GLN A 419 30.70 5.13 18.89
N LYS A 420 31.87 5.72 18.60
CA LYS A 420 32.14 6.64 17.48
C LYS A 420 32.23 5.97 16.09
N ASN A 421 31.12 5.48 15.54
CA ASN A 421 31.04 5.23 14.09
C ASN A 421 30.03 6.21 13.46
N GLU A 422 30.54 7.32 12.92
CA GLU A 422 29.71 8.26 12.16
C GLU A 422 29.19 7.60 10.88
N THR A 423 27.89 7.74 10.64
CA THR A 423 27.28 7.10 9.47
C THR A 423 27.49 7.91 8.21
N PRO A 424 27.74 7.24 7.07
CA PRO A 424 27.90 7.92 5.80
C PRO A 424 26.62 8.65 5.38
N TYR A 425 25.44 8.08 5.67
CA TYR A 425 24.13 8.66 5.42
C TYR A 425 23.07 8.12 6.39
N ARG A 426 21.90 8.78 6.42
CA ARG A 426 20.76 8.42 7.27
C ARG A 426 20.23 7.04 6.84
N GLY A 427 20.24 6.06 7.76
CA GLY A 427 19.76 4.70 7.47
C GLY A 427 20.77 3.71 6.92
N ALA A 428 22.04 4.08 6.87
CA ALA A 428 23.09 3.19 6.40
C ALA A 428 23.12 1.86 7.19
N ILE A 429 23.11 0.74 6.46
CA ILE A 429 23.12 -0.61 7.05
C ILE A 429 24.43 -0.82 7.82
N GLY A 430 24.32 -1.29 9.06
CA GLY A 430 25.48 -1.59 9.90
C GLY A 430 26.07 -0.39 10.62
N TYR A 431 25.38 0.76 10.59
CA TYR A 431 25.80 1.96 11.30
C TYR A 431 24.70 2.47 12.26
N PRO A 432 25.07 3.08 13.41
CA PRO A 432 24.11 3.63 14.36
C PRO A 432 23.39 4.87 13.78
N PRO A 433 22.07 5.10 13.97
CA PRO A 433 21.36 6.25 13.41
C PRO A 433 22.11 7.59 13.58
N LYS A 434 22.25 8.37 12.50
CA LYS A 434 22.91 9.68 12.56
C LYS A 434 22.13 10.63 13.47
N MET A 435 22.75 11.06 14.55
CA MET A 435 22.24 12.13 15.40
C MET A 435 22.49 13.47 14.70
N GLU A 436 21.43 14.21 14.34
CA GLU A 436 21.62 15.59 13.87
C GLU A 436 22.13 16.47 15.02
N PRO A 437 23.04 17.42 14.76
CA PRO A 437 23.54 18.34 15.76
C PRO A 437 22.37 19.13 16.39
N LYS A 438 22.45 19.38 17.70
CA LYS A 438 21.40 20.06 18.49
C LYS A 438 20.94 21.40 17.90
N ASP A 439 21.73 22.03 17.04
CA ASP A 439 21.41 23.32 16.42
C ASP A 439 20.38 23.22 15.27
N GLU A 440 20.13 22.04 14.71
CA GLU A 440 19.05 21.77 13.73
C GLU A 440 17.77 21.19 14.39
N SER A 441 17.79 20.96 15.70
CA SER A 441 16.68 20.36 16.46
C SER A 441 15.51 21.31 16.75
N GLY A 442 15.50 22.52 16.16
CA GLY A 442 14.39 23.46 16.29
C GLY A 442 13.12 22.94 15.60
N ASP A 443 12.14 22.51 16.41
CA ASP A 443 10.77 22.13 16.03
C ASP A 443 10.57 21.02 14.97
N SER A 444 11.64 20.43 14.43
CA SER A 444 11.60 19.46 13.33
C SER A 444 11.49 17.99 13.78
N SER A 445 11.28 17.72 15.08
CA SER A 445 10.83 16.40 15.59
C SER A 445 9.36 16.12 15.21
N GLN A 446 8.98 16.45 13.98
CA GLN A 446 7.66 16.18 13.44
C GLN A 446 7.51 14.67 13.30
N ARG A 447 6.90 14.09 14.32
CA ARG A 447 6.35 12.74 14.31
C ARG A 447 5.39 12.63 13.13
N TYR A 448 5.58 11.60 12.31
CA TYR A 448 4.67 11.28 11.21
C TYR A 448 3.24 11.12 11.72
N THR A 449 2.27 11.58 10.94
CA THR A 449 0.83 11.54 11.24
C THR A 449 0.20 10.22 10.82
N SER A 450 0.72 9.62 9.74
CA SER A 450 0.33 8.30 9.24
C SER A 450 1.45 7.71 8.37
N PRO A 451 1.38 6.40 8.04
CA PRO A 451 2.25 5.78 7.05
C PRO A 451 2.25 6.48 5.68
N TYR A 452 1.14 7.09 5.28
CA TYR A 452 1.04 7.85 4.04
C TYR A 452 1.86 9.15 4.08
N HIS A 453 1.99 9.78 5.25
CA HIS A 453 2.88 10.95 5.41
C HIS A 453 4.35 10.55 5.23
N LEU A 454 4.77 9.42 5.82
CA LEU A 454 6.11 8.88 5.58
C LEU A 454 6.31 8.47 4.12
N MET A 455 5.30 7.87 3.48
CA MET A 455 5.32 7.56 2.05
C MET A 455 5.52 8.83 1.20
N LEU A 456 4.82 9.92 1.52
CA LEU A 456 4.95 11.19 0.83
C LEU A 456 6.35 11.79 0.96
N GLU A 457 6.97 11.69 2.15
CA GLU A 457 8.39 12.06 2.35
C GLU A 457 9.31 11.19 1.48
N ILE A 458 9.09 9.88 1.43
CA ILE A 458 9.89 8.96 0.60
C ILE A 458 9.74 9.29 -0.90
N ILE A 459 8.52 9.52 -1.39
CA ILE A 459 8.29 9.92 -2.79
C ILE A 459 8.98 11.26 -3.09
N ASN A 460 8.93 12.20 -2.14
CA ASN A 460 9.54 13.51 -2.30
C ASN A 460 11.07 13.44 -2.30
N GLU A 461 11.66 12.71 -1.37
CA GLU A 461 13.10 12.68 -1.16
C GLU A 461 13.82 11.64 -2.00
N GLN A 462 13.33 10.39 -2.04
CA GLN A 462 14.00 9.29 -2.73
C GLN A 462 13.64 9.24 -4.21
N LEU A 463 12.36 9.43 -4.54
CA LEU A 463 11.89 9.46 -5.93
C LEU A 463 11.92 10.86 -6.54
N ASN A 464 12.40 11.87 -5.80
CA ASN A 464 12.44 13.28 -6.23
C ASN A 464 11.18 13.69 -7.02
N ALA A 465 10.01 13.33 -6.51
CA ALA A 465 8.73 13.47 -7.20
C ALA A 465 7.70 14.18 -6.30
N ASP A 466 6.67 14.74 -6.93
CA ASP A 466 5.47 15.24 -6.26
C ASP A 466 4.28 14.34 -6.61
N VAL A 467 3.40 14.11 -5.63
CA VAL A 467 2.07 13.54 -5.88
C VAL A 467 1.18 14.68 -6.36
N VAL A 468 0.89 14.72 -7.65
CA VAL A 468 0.13 15.79 -8.30
C VAL A 468 -1.38 15.58 -8.15
N ALA A 469 -1.81 14.33 -8.27
CA ALA A 469 -3.22 13.96 -8.14
C ALA A 469 -3.37 12.53 -7.64
N CYS A 470 -4.50 12.29 -6.98
CA CYS A 470 -5.00 10.96 -6.70
C CYS A 470 -6.28 10.75 -7.52
N VAL A 471 -6.41 9.63 -8.20
CA VAL A 471 -7.53 9.33 -9.10
C VAL A 471 -8.17 8.00 -8.67
N LEU A 472 -9.49 7.94 -8.71
CA LEU A 472 -10.25 6.70 -8.66
C LEU A 472 -10.72 6.37 -10.07
N GLU A 473 -10.48 5.13 -10.49
CA GLU A 473 -10.80 4.68 -11.84
C GLU A 473 -11.50 3.32 -11.82
N GLN A 474 -12.20 3.00 -12.92
CA GLN A 474 -12.75 1.68 -13.11
C GLN A 474 -11.63 0.67 -13.38
N THR A 475 -11.54 -0.36 -12.55
CA THR A 475 -10.51 -1.40 -12.66
C THR A 475 -11.04 -2.72 -13.20
N SER A 476 -12.35 -2.94 -13.17
CA SER A 476 -12.94 -4.14 -13.76
C SER A 476 -12.94 -4.04 -15.27
N LEU A 477 -12.37 -5.06 -15.92
CA LEU A 477 -12.49 -5.30 -17.36
C LEU A 477 -13.84 -5.93 -17.72
N LEU A 478 -14.59 -6.42 -16.72
CA LEU A 478 -15.83 -7.13 -16.94
C LEU A 478 -16.98 -6.17 -17.22
N GLU A 479 -17.64 -6.33 -18.36
CA GLU A 479 -18.78 -5.51 -18.72
C GLU A 479 -19.92 -5.65 -17.69
N GLY A 480 -20.47 -4.52 -17.27
CA GLY A 480 -21.52 -4.45 -16.26
C GLY A 480 -21.04 -4.60 -14.80
N ASN A 481 -19.73 -4.71 -14.56
CA ASN A 481 -19.17 -4.60 -13.21
C ASN A 481 -18.51 -3.22 -13.03
N LEU A 482 -18.86 -2.54 -11.94
CA LEU A 482 -18.18 -1.31 -11.54
C LEU A 482 -17.34 -1.59 -10.29
N VAL A 483 -16.03 -1.70 -10.47
CA VAL A 483 -15.06 -1.84 -9.39
C VAL A 483 -14.10 -0.66 -9.48
N LEU A 484 -13.86 0.00 -8.35
CA LEU A 484 -12.97 1.15 -8.26
C LEU A 484 -11.63 0.75 -7.66
N GLY A 485 -10.55 1.19 -8.30
CA GLY A 485 -9.22 1.19 -7.71
C GLY A 485 -8.62 2.58 -7.70
N GLY A 486 -7.42 2.68 -7.13
CA GLY A 486 -6.71 3.93 -7.01
C GLY A 486 -5.57 4.05 -8.02
N ALA A 487 -5.25 5.28 -8.39
CA ALA A 487 -4.02 5.62 -9.06
C ALA A 487 -3.47 6.94 -8.53
N LEU A 488 -2.15 7.03 -8.40
CA LEU A 488 -1.46 8.28 -8.13
C LEU A 488 -0.80 8.79 -9.40
N LEU A 489 -0.92 10.09 -9.64
CA LEU A 489 -0.15 10.79 -10.65
C LEU A 489 1.08 11.40 -10.00
N LEU A 490 2.23 10.79 -10.23
CA LEU A 490 3.52 11.33 -9.81
C LEU A 490 4.09 12.23 -10.89
N GLN A 491 4.72 13.33 -10.48
CA GLN A 491 5.47 14.20 -11.38
C GLN A 491 6.89 14.38 -10.87
N ARG A 492 7.87 14.13 -11.73
CA ARG A 492 9.28 14.28 -11.41
C ARG A 492 9.61 15.76 -11.15
N LYS A 493 10.29 16.05 -10.05
CA LYS A 493 10.84 17.37 -9.75
C LYS A 493 12.14 17.59 -10.52
N GLY A 494 12.32 18.77 -11.09
CA GLY A 494 13.61 19.17 -11.64
C GLY A 494 14.57 19.66 -10.56
N ARG A 495 15.87 19.51 -10.81
CA ARG A 495 16.92 19.94 -9.88
C ARG A 495 16.97 21.47 -9.90
N LYS A 496 16.88 22.08 -8.73
CA LYS A 496 17.20 23.51 -8.60
C LYS A 496 18.71 23.67 -8.77
N LYS A 497 19.13 24.13 -9.94
CA LYS A 497 20.51 24.54 -10.21
C LYS A 497 20.61 26.03 -9.89
N SER A 498 21.67 26.42 -9.21
CA SER A 498 21.92 27.83 -8.92
C SER A 498 23.10 28.30 -9.76
N THR A 499 22.92 29.36 -10.55
CA THR A 499 24.01 30.02 -11.27
C THR A 499 24.19 31.44 -10.75
N THR A 500 25.41 31.98 -10.81
CA THR A 500 25.68 33.35 -10.40
C THR A 500 25.68 34.24 -11.63
N LEU A 501 24.63 35.05 -11.81
CA LEU A 501 24.50 36.02 -12.90
C LEU A 501 24.70 37.42 -12.33
N ALA A 502 25.70 38.15 -12.84
CA ALA A 502 26.01 39.51 -12.37
C ALA A 502 26.24 39.66 -10.85
N GLY A 503 26.73 38.60 -10.20
CA GLY A 503 26.96 38.57 -8.75
C GLY A 503 25.73 38.17 -7.91
N GLU A 504 24.56 37.98 -8.53
CA GLU A 504 23.37 37.45 -7.87
C GLU A 504 23.22 35.95 -8.13
N ARG A 505 22.88 35.19 -7.09
CA ARG A 505 22.60 33.75 -7.19
C ARG A 505 21.15 33.57 -7.67
N VAL A 506 20.99 33.09 -8.90
CA VAL A 506 19.69 32.79 -9.51
C VAL A 506 19.50 31.28 -9.54
N ASP A 507 18.43 30.82 -8.92
CA ASP A 507 18.00 29.41 -8.96
C ASP A 507 17.09 29.19 -10.16
N TYR A 508 17.41 28.20 -10.98
CA TYR A 508 16.62 27.76 -12.13
C TYR A 508 16.44 26.24 -12.08
N VAL A 509 15.41 25.75 -12.78
CA VAL A 509 15.18 24.31 -12.96
C VAL A 509 15.58 23.96 -14.38
N ASP A 510 16.55 23.07 -14.51
CA ASP A 510 16.98 22.56 -15.81
C ASP A 510 15.97 21.52 -16.30
N SER A 511 15.35 21.72 -17.46
CA SER A 511 14.33 20.82 -18.02
C SER A 511 14.92 19.58 -18.69
N GLU A 512 16.22 19.58 -18.98
CA GLU A 512 16.89 18.48 -19.69
C GLU A 512 17.68 17.57 -18.74
N ASP A 513 17.70 17.87 -17.44
CA ASP A 513 18.44 17.10 -16.44
C ASP A 513 17.68 15.82 -16.07
N ASP A 514 18.11 14.69 -16.62
CA ASP A 514 17.51 13.36 -16.42
C ASP A 514 17.93 12.69 -15.10
N PHE A 515 18.79 13.33 -14.29
CA PHE A 515 19.34 12.75 -13.06
C PHE A 515 20.03 11.39 -13.26
N GLY A 516 20.52 11.11 -14.48
CA GLY A 516 21.06 9.80 -14.84
C GLY A 516 20.01 8.72 -15.13
N ASN A 517 18.72 9.05 -15.05
CA ASN A 517 17.62 8.16 -15.43
C ASN A 517 17.29 8.41 -16.90
N GLU A 518 17.89 7.63 -17.80
CA GLU A 518 17.72 7.82 -19.25
C GLU A 518 16.23 7.89 -19.65
N GLY A 519 15.81 9.03 -20.18
CA GLY A 519 14.43 9.29 -20.61
C GLY A 519 13.47 9.80 -19.53
N VAL A 520 13.91 10.00 -18.29
CA VAL A 520 13.06 10.54 -17.19
C VAL A 520 13.42 12.01 -16.92
N TYR A 521 12.74 12.91 -17.64
CA TYR A 521 12.94 14.35 -17.50
C TYR A 521 12.11 14.96 -16.37
N PRO A 522 12.47 16.14 -15.87
CA PRO A 522 11.61 16.96 -15.02
C PRO A 522 10.23 17.15 -15.65
N GLN A 523 9.19 17.17 -14.82
CA GLN A 523 7.79 17.21 -15.24
C GLN A 523 7.26 15.94 -15.90
N SER A 524 8.09 14.92 -16.15
CA SER A 524 7.62 13.60 -16.56
C SER A 524 6.61 13.08 -15.55
N THR A 525 5.50 12.60 -16.07
CA THR A 525 4.41 12.06 -15.26
C THR A 525 4.45 10.54 -15.28
N TYR A 526 4.24 9.93 -14.12
CA TYR A 526 4.12 8.48 -13.99
C TYR A 526 2.85 8.13 -13.23
N VAL A 527 2.14 7.12 -13.71
CA VAL A 527 0.91 6.63 -13.07
C VAL A 527 1.26 5.44 -12.21
N VAL A 528 1.07 5.58 -10.90
CA VAL A 528 1.27 4.49 -9.95
C VAL A 528 -0.09 3.89 -9.63
N GLU A 529 -0.30 2.63 -10.00
CA GLU A 529 -1.52 1.94 -9.62
C GLU A 529 -1.49 1.58 -8.13
N CYS A 530 -2.63 1.71 -7.45
CA CYS A 530 -2.75 1.36 -6.06
C CYS A 530 -4.18 0.91 -5.71
N PHE A 531 -4.42 0.55 -4.45
CA PHE A 531 -5.79 0.32 -4.00
C PHE A 531 -6.54 1.63 -3.80
N SER A 532 -7.88 1.57 -3.79
CA SER A 532 -8.73 2.75 -3.60
C SER A 532 -8.48 3.42 -2.24
N ASP A 533 -8.27 2.63 -1.18
CA ASP A 533 -7.95 3.14 0.15
C ASP A 533 -6.59 3.84 0.23
N GLU A 534 -5.60 3.36 -0.53
CA GLU A 534 -4.27 3.98 -0.57
C GLU A 534 -4.32 5.32 -1.31
N ALA A 535 -5.07 5.41 -2.42
CA ALA A 535 -5.29 6.67 -3.11
C ALA A 535 -6.02 7.69 -2.22
N ILE A 536 -7.04 7.26 -1.47
CA ILE A 536 -7.74 8.11 -0.50
C ILE A 536 -6.77 8.55 0.62
N GLY A 537 -5.96 7.65 1.15
CA GLY A 537 -4.98 7.96 2.20
C GLY A 537 -3.93 8.98 1.76
N MET A 538 -3.43 8.84 0.54
CA MET A 538 -2.50 9.80 -0.06
C MET A 538 -3.18 11.14 -0.36
N ALA A 539 -4.45 11.16 -0.81
CA ALA A 539 -5.21 12.38 -1.00
C ALA A 539 -5.37 13.15 0.32
N LEU A 540 -5.69 12.45 1.41
CA LEU A 540 -5.79 13.05 2.75
C LEU A 540 -4.48 13.68 3.21
N GLU A 541 -3.35 12.98 3.10
CA GLU A 541 -2.05 13.51 3.55
C GLU A 541 -1.51 14.63 2.66
N THR A 542 -1.73 14.55 1.35
CA THR A 542 -1.32 15.62 0.42
C THR A 542 -2.23 16.86 0.52
N GLY A 543 -3.44 16.71 1.08
CA GLY A 543 -4.49 17.73 1.04
C GLY A 543 -5.00 18.00 -0.38
N SER A 544 -4.78 17.06 -1.31
CA SER A 544 -5.25 17.17 -2.70
C SER A 544 -6.62 16.49 -2.85
N PRO A 545 -7.53 17.01 -3.70
CA PRO A 545 -8.78 16.33 -3.99
C PRO A 545 -8.51 15.00 -4.70
N LEU A 546 -9.39 14.04 -4.43
CA LEU A 546 -9.43 12.76 -5.12
C LEU A 546 -10.32 12.89 -6.36
N TYR A 547 -9.83 12.61 -7.55
CA TYR A 547 -10.60 12.78 -8.78
C TYR A 547 -11.31 11.48 -9.18
N LEU A 548 -12.58 11.59 -9.57
CA LEU A 548 -13.37 10.50 -10.14
C LEU A 548 -13.95 10.92 -11.49
N GLU A 549 -13.94 10.03 -12.47
CA GLU A 549 -14.56 10.26 -13.78
C GLU A 549 -16.08 10.51 -13.62
N SER A 550 -16.61 11.53 -14.30
CA SER A 550 -18.03 11.90 -14.25
C SER A 550 -18.94 10.76 -14.67
N GLY A 551 -18.58 10.01 -15.71
CA GLY A 551 -19.33 8.83 -16.15
C GLY A 551 -19.41 7.74 -15.07
N ILE A 552 -18.35 7.58 -14.27
CA ILE A 552 -18.38 6.66 -13.13
C ILE A 552 -19.25 7.23 -12.01
N TRP A 553 -19.16 8.52 -11.70
CA TRP A 553 -19.99 9.16 -10.69
C TRP A 553 -21.49 9.04 -11.00
N GLU A 554 -21.88 9.29 -12.24
CA GLU A 554 -23.26 9.16 -12.72
C GLU A 554 -23.74 7.71 -12.67
N ARG A 555 -22.89 6.74 -13.03
CA ARG A 555 -23.21 5.32 -12.99
C ARG A 555 -23.31 4.79 -11.56
N ALA A 556 -22.30 5.04 -10.73
CA ALA A 556 -22.23 4.57 -9.33
C ALA A 556 -23.52 4.90 -8.56
N GLY A 557 -24.13 6.03 -8.90
CA GLY A 557 -25.33 6.53 -8.27
C GLY A 557 -25.00 7.11 -6.90
N CYS A 558 -25.56 8.28 -6.65
CA CYS A 558 -25.44 8.91 -5.35
C CYS A 558 -26.44 8.34 -4.36
N ILE A 559 -26.00 8.11 -3.13
CA ILE A 559 -26.86 7.61 -2.05
C ILE A 559 -27.02 8.71 -1.00
N PRO A 560 -28.25 9.04 -0.59
CA PRO A 560 -28.46 9.93 0.54
C PRO A 560 -28.03 9.23 1.84
N VAL A 561 -27.22 9.91 2.64
CA VAL A 561 -26.80 9.46 3.98
C VAL A 561 -27.24 10.43 5.07
N GLU A 562 -27.43 9.89 6.26
CA GLU A 562 -27.71 10.59 7.50
C GLU A 562 -26.55 10.37 8.49
N ILE A 563 -26.24 11.37 9.31
CA ILE A 563 -25.16 11.26 10.31
C ILE A 563 -25.68 10.45 11.50
N SER A 564 -25.09 9.28 11.75
CA SER A 564 -25.52 8.38 12.82
C SER A 564 -24.77 8.70 14.11
N LEU A 565 -25.39 9.52 14.97
CA LEU A 565 -24.78 9.96 16.23
C LEU A 565 -25.16 9.06 17.42
N ASP A 566 -26.21 8.25 17.28
CA ASP A 566 -26.82 7.46 18.37
C ASP A 566 -26.02 6.22 18.82
N GLU A 567 -24.98 5.83 18.07
CA GLU A 567 -24.19 4.63 18.34
C GLU A 567 -22.95 4.90 19.20
N THR A 568 -22.73 6.13 19.68
CA THR A 568 -21.67 6.36 20.66
C THR A 568 -21.95 5.52 21.91
N PRO A 569 -21.02 4.66 22.36
CA PRO A 569 -21.24 3.78 23.50
C PRO A 569 -21.68 4.62 24.70
N LYS A 570 -22.90 4.37 25.19
CA LYS A 570 -23.50 5.08 26.35
C LYS A 570 -22.74 4.85 27.65
N ASP A 571 -21.81 3.89 27.65
CA ASP A 571 -20.88 3.66 28.73
C ASP A 571 -19.86 4.80 28.68
N GLY A 572 -20.01 5.80 29.57
CA GLY A 572 -19.25 7.07 29.62
C GLY A 572 -17.72 6.95 29.81
N ASN A 573 -17.11 5.83 29.42
CA ASN A 573 -15.68 5.61 29.34
C ASN A 573 -15.13 6.25 28.06
N THR A 574 -15.07 7.59 28.08
CA THR A 574 -14.60 8.47 26.99
C THR A 574 -13.11 8.33 26.66
N SER A 575 -12.33 7.55 27.43
CA SER A 575 -10.87 7.44 27.27
C SER A 575 -10.42 6.47 26.18
N ALA A 576 -11.31 5.65 25.62
CA ALA A 576 -10.99 4.72 24.53
C ALA A 576 -11.95 4.91 23.35
N PHE A 577 -11.97 6.12 22.79
CA PHE A 577 -12.43 6.30 21.41
C PHE A 577 -11.61 5.35 20.52
N SER A 578 -12.22 4.19 20.20
CA SER A 578 -11.64 3.18 19.32
C SER A 578 -11.08 3.87 18.08
N VAL A 579 -9.94 3.43 17.56
CA VAL A 579 -9.30 4.05 16.38
C VAL A 579 -10.29 4.28 15.22
N MET A 580 -11.34 3.45 15.13
CA MET A 580 -12.43 3.58 14.15
C MET A 580 -13.36 4.78 14.37
N SER A 581 -13.51 5.27 15.60
CA SER A 581 -14.35 6.42 15.95
C SER A 581 -13.81 7.79 15.50
N ARG A 582 -12.64 7.80 14.85
CA ARG A 582 -12.02 9.00 14.28
C ARG A 582 -12.64 9.42 12.96
N LEU A 583 -13.29 8.49 12.24
CA LEU A 583 -14.01 8.77 11.01
C LEU A 583 -15.52 8.92 11.32
N PRO A 584 -16.22 9.88 10.72
CA PRO A 584 -17.66 10.02 10.89
C PRO A 584 -18.40 8.75 10.48
N LEU A 585 -19.27 8.23 11.35
CA LEU A 585 -20.17 7.12 11.03
C LEU A 585 -21.43 7.68 10.35
N LEU A 586 -21.64 7.30 9.10
CA LEU A 586 -22.79 7.73 8.31
C LEU A 586 -23.66 6.52 7.98
N ARG A 587 -24.98 6.69 8.02
CA ARG A 587 -25.95 5.64 7.71
C ARG A 587 -26.67 5.96 6.41
N PRO A 588 -26.68 5.06 5.41
CA PRO A 588 -27.47 5.26 4.20
C PRO A 588 -28.96 5.19 4.51
N VAL A 589 -29.73 6.15 3.98
CA VAL A 589 -31.19 6.24 4.21
C VAL A 589 -31.92 5.02 3.64
N ASN A 590 -31.46 4.56 2.48
CA ASN A 590 -31.92 3.34 1.83
C ASN A 590 -30.74 2.36 1.86
N GLY A 591 -30.82 1.32 2.68
CA GLY A 591 -29.71 0.38 2.91
C GLY A 591 -28.96 -0.01 1.64
N LEU A 592 -27.65 -0.26 1.76
CA LEU A 592 -26.78 -0.56 0.63
C LEU A 592 -26.85 -2.05 0.26
N SER A 593 -26.99 -2.35 -1.03
CA SER A 593 -26.74 -3.70 -1.54
C SER A 593 -25.28 -3.80 -2.00
N VAL A 594 -24.47 -4.60 -1.31
CA VAL A 594 -23.07 -4.82 -1.67
C VAL A 594 -22.93 -6.12 -2.44
N SER A 595 -22.46 -6.06 -3.68
CA SER A 595 -22.12 -7.22 -4.52
C SER A 595 -20.61 -7.35 -4.70
N VAL A 596 -20.16 -8.56 -5.03
CA VAL A 596 -18.75 -8.85 -5.34
C VAL A 596 -18.57 -8.84 -6.87
N GLU A 597 -17.39 -8.46 -7.33
CA GLU A 597 -17.00 -8.61 -8.72
C GLU A 597 -17.21 -10.05 -9.22
N GLY A 598 -17.72 -10.20 -10.45
CA GLY A 598 -18.02 -11.53 -11.03
C GLY A 598 -19.38 -12.12 -10.65
N GLU A 599 -20.08 -11.61 -9.63
CA GLU A 599 -21.46 -12.03 -9.34
C GLU A 599 -22.40 -11.66 -10.51
N LYS A 600 -23.29 -12.58 -10.89
CA LYS A 600 -24.25 -12.34 -11.98
C LYS A 600 -25.10 -11.11 -11.69
N VAL A 601 -25.12 -10.19 -12.63
CA VAL A 601 -25.90 -8.96 -12.56
C VAL A 601 -27.32 -9.24 -13.05
N SER A 602 -28.34 -9.03 -12.21
CA SER A 602 -29.73 -9.31 -12.58
C SER A 602 -30.44 -8.09 -13.19
N SER A 603 -29.96 -6.88 -12.90
CA SER A 603 -30.54 -5.63 -13.38
C SER A 603 -29.50 -4.58 -13.77
N ALA A 604 -29.86 -3.66 -14.66
CA ALA A 604 -28.99 -2.53 -15.03
C ALA A 604 -28.62 -1.65 -13.82
N LYS A 605 -29.50 -1.56 -12.81
CA LYS A 605 -29.22 -0.84 -11.56
C LYS A 605 -28.11 -1.52 -10.74
N GLU A 606 -28.11 -2.85 -10.69
CA GLU A 606 -27.03 -3.63 -10.04
C GLU A 606 -25.72 -3.64 -10.84
N ALA A 607 -25.78 -3.38 -12.16
CA ALA A 607 -24.60 -3.24 -13.01
C ALA A 607 -23.82 -1.95 -12.71
N ASN A 608 -24.55 -0.98 -12.17
CA ASN A 608 -24.11 0.37 -11.92
C ASN A 608 -23.65 0.57 -10.47
N ALA A 609 -24.04 -0.31 -9.54
CA ALA A 609 -23.55 -0.25 -8.17
C ALA A 609 -22.06 -0.62 -8.08
N VAL A 610 -21.30 0.14 -7.28
CA VAL A 610 -19.89 -0.16 -6.98
C VAL A 610 -19.79 -1.48 -6.22
N ARG A 611 -18.89 -2.36 -6.69
CA ARG A 611 -18.72 -3.73 -6.19
C ARG A 611 -17.41 -3.89 -5.43
N ILE A 612 -17.37 -4.89 -4.56
CA ILE A 612 -16.13 -5.32 -3.90
C ILE A 612 -15.21 -5.94 -4.96
N PRO A 613 -13.95 -5.48 -5.08
CA PRO A 613 -12.96 -6.10 -5.97
C PRO A 613 -12.74 -7.57 -5.58
N LEU A 614 -12.57 -8.44 -6.57
CA LEU A 614 -12.07 -9.79 -6.31
C LEU A 614 -10.64 -9.69 -5.73
N PRO A 615 -10.32 -10.41 -4.64
CA PRO A 615 -8.96 -10.43 -4.11
C PRO A 615 -8.01 -11.00 -5.18
N SER A 616 -6.96 -10.27 -5.50
CA SER A 616 -5.94 -10.63 -6.49
C SER A 616 -5.12 -11.87 -6.08
N SER A 617 -5.02 -12.16 -4.79
CA SER A 617 -4.32 -13.32 -4.27
C SER A 617 -5.34 -14.38 -3.82
N ALA A 618 -5.58 -15.40 -4.65
CA ALA A 618 -6.38 -16.57 -4.28
C ALA A 618 -5.69 -17.49 -3.24
N GLN A 619 -4.57 -17.06 -2.64
CA GLN A 619 -3.71 -17.95 -1.87
C GLN A 619 -4.03 -17.98 -0.36
N ILE A 620 -4.50 -19.16 0.04
CA ILE A 620 -4.18 -19.89 1.28
C ILE A 620 -4.94 -19.51 2.56
N PHE A 621 -5.35 -18.25 2.76
CA PHE A 621 -6.07 -17.87 4.01
C PHE A 621 -7.60 -17.79 3.88
N ASP A 622 -8.16 -18.04 2.69
CA ASP A 622 -9.59 -17.81 2.39
C ASP A 622 -10.54 -18.96 2.76
N ASN A 623 -10.10 -19.96 3.53
CA ASN A 623 -11.02 -20.96 4.12
C ASN A 623 -12.09 -20.35 5.04
N LEU A 624 -12.01 -19.06 5.36
CA LEU A 624 -13.01 -18.33 6.15
C LEU A 624 -14.16 -17.76 5.32
N TYR A 625 -13.98 -17.64 4.00
CA TYR A 625 -15.05 -17.35 3.07
C TYR A 625 -15.25 -18.59 2.20
N PRO A 626 -16.19 -19.49 2.54
CA PRO A 626 -16.80 -20.29 1.50
C PRO A 626 -17.51 -19.30 0.58
N VAL A 627 -16.76 -18.72 -0.38
CA VAL A 627 -17.36 -18.17 -1.58
C VAL A 627 -18.28 -19.28 -2.01
N THR A 628 -19.57 -18.99 -1.93
CA THR A 628 -20.62 -19.92 -2.24
C THR A 628 -20.54 -20.05 -3.76
N GLN A 629 -19.52 -20.76 -4.26
CA GLN A 629 -19.53 -21.38 -5.56
C GLN A 629 -20.68 -22.35 -5.47
N SER A 630 -21.86 -21.80 -5.75
CA SER A 630 -23.12 -22.46 -5.67
C SER A 630 -23.00 -23.78 -6.43
N SER A 631 -23.11 -24.87 -5.68
CA SER A 631 -23.62 -26.17 -6.14
C SER A 631 -22.84 -26.98 -7.20
N PHE A 632 -21.53 -26.79 -7.36
CA PHE A 632 -20.72 -27.69 -8.21
C PHE A 632 -19.82 -28.70 -7.46
N SER A 633 -19.72 -28.65 -6.13
CA SER A 633 -18.95 -29.62 -5.35
C SER A 633 -19.85 -30.66 -4.68
N ASN A 634 -20.32 -31.63 -5.47
CA ASN A 634 -20.57 -32.97 -4.96
C ASN A 634 -19.50 -33.91 -5.55
N ASP A 635 -18.53 -34.27 -4.73
CA ASP A 635 -17.89 -35.60 -4.68
C ASP A 635 -17.10 -36.16 -5.88
N THR A 636 -16.62 -35.34 -6.80
CA THR A 636 -15.65 -35.82 -7.82
C THR A 636 -14.29 -35.21 -7.56
N GLN A 637 -13.29 -36.07 -7.31
CA GLN A 637 -11.87 -35.73 -7.29
C GLN A 637 -11.57 -34.93 -8.56
N THR A 638 -11.46 -33.61 -8.42
CA THR A 638 -11.03 -32.75 -9.51
C THR A 638 -9.62 -33.22 -9.88
N PRO A 639 -9.38 -33.64 -11.13
CA PRO A 639 -8.05 -34.04 -11.55
C PRO A 639 -7.08 -32.89 -11.23
N VAL A 640 -5.93 -33.23 -10.65
CA VAL A 640 -4.89 -32.28 -10.18
C VAL A 640 -4.44 -31.30 -11.28
N PHE A 641 -4.78 -31.60 -12.54
CA PHE A 641 -4.60 -30.72 -13.69
C PHE A 641 -5.89 -30.70 -14.54
N SER A 642 -6.60 -29.58 -14.53
CA SER A 642 -7.72 -29.34 -15.45
C SER A 642 -7.17 -29.29 -16.88
N THR A 643 -7.52 -30.27 -17.72
CA THR A 643 -7.18 -30.28 -19.16
C THR A 643 -8.09 -29.37 -19.99
N TYR A 644 -8.88 -28.52 -19.33
CA TYR A 644 -9.83 -27.63 -19.95
C TYR A 644 -9.09 -26.59 -20.78
N THR A 645 -9.21 -26.72 -22.10
CA THR A 645 -8.67 -25.80 -23.10
C THR A 645 -9.86 -25.06 -23.70
N PRO A 646 -10.22 -23.87 -23.17
CA PRO A 646 -11.45 -23.17 -23.56
C PRO A 646 -11.45 -22.71 -25.02
N VAL A 647 -10.26 -22.54 -25.61
CA VAL A 647 -10.07 -22.10 -26.99
C VAL A 647 -9.64 -23.28 -27.83
N SER A 648 -10.42 -23.60 -28.86
CA SER A 648 -10.22 -24.76 -29.75
C SER A 648 -9.57 -24.41 -31.10
N SER A 649 -9.61 -23.14 -31.50
CA SER A 649 -9.04 -22.66 -32.76
C SER A 649 -8.53 -21.23 -32.66
N LEU A 650 -7.64 -20.84 -33.58
CA LEU A 650 -7.17 -19.46 -33.71
C LEU A 650 -8.32 -18.50 -34.03
N ASP A 651 -9.24 -18.89 -34.91
CA ASP A 651 -10.40 -18.05 -35.25
C ASP A 651 -11.31 -17.80 -34.05
N GLN A 652 -11.47 -18.83 -33.19
CA GLN A 652 -12.22 -18.68 -31.94
C GLN A 652 -11.51 -17.68 -31.03
N TYR A 653 -10.18 -17.75 -30.89
CA TYR A 653 -9.40 -16.79 -30.11
C TYR A 653 -9.58 -15.35 -30.59
N ASP A 654 -9.54 -15.14 -31.91
CA ASP A 654 -9.69 -13.81 -32.51
C ASP A 654 -11.09 -13.23 -32.37
N SER A 655 -12.09 -14.10 -32.30
CA SER A 655 -13.48 -13.70 -32.07
C SER A 655 -13.74 -13.26 -30.62
N LEU A 656 -12.83 -13.54 -29.68
CA LEU A 656 -13.00 -13.16 -28.28
C LEU A 656 -12.81 -11.67 -28.10
N THR A 657 -13.82 -11.03 -27.49
CA THR A 657 -13.69 -9.66 -27.01
C THR A 657 -12.72 -9.58 -25.82
N ASN A 658 -12.26 -8.38 -25.45
CA ASN A 658 -11.44 -8.21 -24.24
C ASN A 658 -12.19 -8.67 -22.97
N ASP A 659 -13.51 -8.47 -22.91
CA ASP A 659 -14.37 -8.99 -21.83
C ASP A 659 -14.37 -10.52 -21.81
N ASP A 660 -14.53 -11.17 -22.97
CA ASP A 660 -14.47 -12.64 -23.08
C ASP A 660 -13.12 -13.20 -22.65
N LYS A 661 -12.02 -12.53 -23.04
CA LYS A 661 -10.66 -12.89 -22.64
C LYS A 661 -10.47 -12.77 -21.13
N ALA A 662 -10.92 -11.67 -20.52
CA ALA A 662 -10.88 -11.48 -19.07
C ALA A 662 -11.72 -12.53 -18.32
N ARG A 663 -12.95 -12.80 -18.79
CA ARG A 663 -13.80 -13.87 -18.24
C ARG A 663 -13.15 -15.24 -18.37
N MET A 664 -12.44 -15.48 -19.46
CA MET A 664 -11.73 -16.74 -19.67
C MET A 664 -10.57 -16.88 -18.70
N LEU A 665 -9.78 -15.83 -18.46
CA LEU A 665 -8.73 -15.83 -17.45
C LEU A 665 -9.28 -16.15 -16.06
N PHE A 666 -10.39 -15.55 -15.64
CA PHE A 666 -11.03 -15.86 -14.36
C PHE A 666 -11.60 -17.28 -14.26
N LYS A 667 -11.93 -17.92 -15.39
CA LYS A 667 -12.41 -19.32 -15.41
C LYS A 667 -11.27 -20.32 -15.33
N LEU A 668 -10.03 -19.91 -15.61
CA LEU A 668 -8.87 -20.78 -15.56
C LEU A 668 -8.34 -20.86 -14.14
N GLU A 669 -8.39 -22.05 -13.53
CA GLU A 669 -7.86 -22.31 -12.18
C GLU A 669 -6.34 -22.05 -12.08
N SER A 670 -5.63 -22.11 -13.21
CA SER A 670 -4.19 -21.84 -13.29
C SER A 670 -3.84 -20.35 -13.23
N PHE A 671 -4.82 -19.45 -13.44
CA PHE A 671 -4.57 -18.02 -13.43
C PHE A 671 -4.54 -17.50 -11.99
N GLN A 672 -3.35 -17.19 -11.50
CA GLN A 672 -3.12 -16.56 -10.17
C GLN A 672 -2.67 -15.10 -10.28
N GLY A 673 -2.76 -14.53 -11.49
CA GLY A 673 -2.28 -13.17 -11.76
C GLY A 673 -3.32 -12.08 -11.49
N VAL A 674 -2.87 -10.84 -11.53
CA VAL A 674 -3.74 -9.65 -11.56
C VAL A 674 -4.07 -9.31 -13.00
N LEU A 675 -5.34 -9.03 -13.29
CA LEU A 675 -5.71 -8.55 -14.61
C LEU A 675 -5.18 -7.12 -14.83
N PRO A 676 -4.70 -6.80 -16.05
CA PRO A 676 -4.26 -5.46 -16.39
C PRO A 676 -5.43 -4.48 -16.29
N ARG A 677 -5.12 -3.22 -15.97
CA ARG A 677 -6.15 -2.19 -15.85
C ARG A 677 -6.80 -1.92 -17.21
N PRO A 678 -8.08 -1.52 -17.26
CA PRO A 678 -8.75 -1.17 -18.51
C PRO A 678 -8.03 -0.08 -19.33
N ARG A 679 -7.28 0.82 -18.68
CA ARG A 679 -6.45 1.80 -19.41
C ARG A 679 -5.28 1.15 -20.15
N ALA A 680 -4.64 0.15 -19.55
CA ALA A 680 -3.44 -0.49 -20.09
C ALA A 680 -3.82 -1.38 -21.28
N VAL A 681 -4.94 -2.11 -21.16
CA VAL A 681 -5.56 -2.85 -22.28
C VAL A 681 -6.01 -1.93 -23.43
N ARG A 682 -6.45 -0.71 -23.14
CA ARG A 682 -6.83 0.29 -24.17
C ARG A 682 -5.62 0.94 -24.83
N ALA A 683 -4.54 1.15 -24.07
CA ALA A 683 -3.31 1.76 -24.55
C ALA A 683 -2.43 0.77 -25.34
N SER A 684 -2.54 -0.53 -25.03
CA SER A 684 -1.79 -1.56 -25.76
C SER A 684 -2.30 -1.67 -27.20
N GLU A 685 -1.43 -1.35 -28.16
CA GLU A 685 -1.62 -1.75 -29.55
C GLU A 685 -1.49 -3.27 -29.69
N SER A 686 -1.96 -3.86 -30.81
CA SER A 686 -1.87 -5.31 -31.03
C SER A 686 -0.42 -5.82 -30.95
N PRO A 687 -0.09 -6.77 -30.05
CA PRO A 687 -0.96 -7.59 -29.20
C PRO A 687 -1.42 -6.91 -27.90
N SER A 688 -2.68 -7.17 -27.51
CA SER A 688 -3.24 -6.66 -26.25
C SER A 688 -2.46 -7.20 -25.04
N GLU A 689 -2.36 -6.44 -23.95
CA GLU A 689 -1.78 -6.94 -22.70
C GLU A 689 -2.48 -8.21 -22.17
N LEU A 690 -3.78 -8.33 -22.42
CA LEU A 690 -4.53 -9.55 -22.11
C LEU A 690 -4.06 -10.75 -22.92
N ASP A 691 -3.62 -10.53 -24.16
CA ASP A 691 -3.09 -11.60 -25.01
C ASP A 691 -1.77 -12.13 -24.43
N ASN A 692 -0.91 -11.24 -23.93
CA ASN A 692 0.36 -11.64 -23.31
C ASN A 692 0.18 -12.53 -22.07
N ILE A 693 -0.88 -12.29 -21.29
CA ILE A 693 -1.21 -13.08 -20.10
C ILE A 693 -1.91 -14.40 -20.48
N LEU A 694 -2.76 -14.34 -21.50
CA LEU A 694 -3.62 -15.45 -21.87
C LEU A 694 -2.92 -16.47 -22.77
N LEU A 695 -2.04 -16.04 -23.66
CA LEU A 695 -1.32 -16.92 -24.60
C LEU A 695 -0.56 -18.06 -23.89
N PRO A 696 0.20 -17.82 -22.80
CA PRO A 696 0.87 -18.90 -22.05
C PRO A 696 -0.10 -19.98 -21.54
N LEU A 697 -1.35 -19.61 -21.27
CA LEU A 697 -2.38 -20.49 -20.70
C LEU A 697 -3.23 -21.20 -21.77
N ILE A 698 -3.04 -20.86 -23.05
CA ILE A 698 -3.73 -21.48 -24.19
C ILE A 698 -2.92 -22.67 -24.72
N ASP A 699 -3.60 -23.57 -25.43
CA ASP A 699 -2.97 -24.68 -26.13
C ASP A 699 -1.81 -24.21 -27.04
N GLU A 700 -0.68 -24.90 -26.94
CA GLU A 700 0.55 -24.61 -27.69
C GLU A 700 0.31 -24.43 -29.19
N SER A 701 -0.57 -25.23 -29.79
CA SER A 701 -0.84 -25.14 -31.24
C SER A 701 -1.44 -23.79 -31.63
N ILE A 702 -2.40 -23.29 -30.84
CA ILE A 702 -3.06 -22.00 -31.06
C ILE A 702 -2.08 -20.87 -30.75
N ARG A 703 -1.33 -20.99 -29.65
CA ARG A 703 -0.30 -20.02 -29.27
C ARG A 703 0.75 -19.84 -30.37
N ASN A 704 1.28 -20.93 -30.92
CA ASN A 704 2.29 -20.86 -31.97
C ASN A 704 1.71 -20.29 -33.28
N GLN A 705 0.48 -20.68 -33.65
CA GLN A 705 -0.20 -20.08 -34.81
C GLN A 705 -0.41 -18.56 -34.64
N TYR A 706 -0.77 -18.12 -33.43
CA TYR A 706 -0.87 -16.70 -33.11
C TYR A 706 0.47 -15.98 -33.25
N LEU A 707 1.54 -16.52 -32.65
CA LEU A 707 2.88 -15.93 -32.69
C LEU A 707 3.47 -15.85 -34.10
N ILE A 708 3.26 -16.88 -34.92
CA ILE A 708 3.67 -16.87 -36.34
C ILE A 708 2.97 -15.72 -37.07
N ARG A 709 1.65 -15.60 -36.90
CA ARG A 709 0.87 -14.55 -37.55
C ARG A 709 1.22 -13.15 -37.04
N ASP A 710 1.49 -13.00 -35.75
CA ASP A 710 1.92 -11.73 -35.16
C ASP A 710 3.29 -11.30 -35.69
N ALA A 711 4.24 -12.23 -35.78
CA ALA A 711 5.55 -11.99 -36.40
C ALA A 711 5.41 -11.58 -37.88
N GLU A 712 4.53 -12.25 -38.65
CA GLU A 712 4.23 -11.89 -40.03
C GLU A 712 3.63 -10.48 -40.16
N ARG A 713 2.72 -10.08 -39.26
CA ARG A 713 2.14 -8.72 -39.24
C ARG A 713 3.19 -7.66 -38.97
N ARG A 714 4.15 -7.95 -38.09
CA ARG A 714 5.31 -7.09 -37.80
C ARG A 714 6.38 -7.15 -38.90
N GLN A 715 6.19 -7.95 -39.94
CA GLN A 715 7.14 -8.20 -41.03
C GLN A 715 8.46 -8.87 -40.58
N ASP A 716 8.44 -9.55 -39.43
CA ASP A 716 9.57 -10.35 -38.93
C ASP A 716 9.45 -11.80 -39.42
N PHE A 717 9.80 -12.01 -40.69
CA PHE A 717 9.72 -13.32 -41.33
C PHE A 717 10.74 -14.33 -40.78
N ASP A 718 11.85 -13.86 -40.19
CA ASP A 718 12.87 -14.72 -39.61
C ASP A 718 12.32 -15.39 -38.34
N THR A 719 11.70 -14.62 -37.46
CA THR A 719 11.01 -15.15 -36.28
C THR A 719 9.86 -16.07 -36.67
N ALA A 720 9.06 -15.73 -37.68
CA ALA A 720 7.98 -16.58 -38.18
C ALA A 720 8.50 -17.94 -38.71
N ASN A 721 9.58 -17.95 -39.49
CA ASN A 721 10.19 -19.17 -40.01
C ASN A 721 10.85 -20.00 -38.90
N ALA A 722 11.47 -19.35 -37.92
CA ALA A 722 12.01 -20.03 -36.74
C ALA A 722 10.89 -20.74 -35.96
N LEU A 723 9.75 -20.08 -35.74
CA LEU A 723 8.58 -20.67 -35.07
C LEU A 723 7.97 -21.83 -35.86
N ARG A 724 7.89 -21.73 -37.19
CA ARG A 724 7.48 -22.85 -38.07
C ARG A 724 8.45 -24.04 -37.99
N SER A 725 9.75 -23.77 -37.92
CA SER A 725 10.77 -24.84 -37.79
C SER A 725 10.72 -25.54 -36.43
N LYS A 726 10.26 -24.83 -35.39
CA LYS A 726 10.06 -25.34 -34.02
C LYS A 726 8.67 -25.93 -33.79
N MET A 727 7.86 -26.06 -34.85
CA MET A 727 6.51 -26.59 -34.75
C MET A 727 6.53 -28.01 -34.19
N SER A 728 5.78 -28.25 -33.12
CA SER A 728 5.76 -29.57 -32.49
C SER A 728 5.08 -30.60 -33.40
N GLN A 729 5.45 -31.87 -33.24
CA GLN A 729 4.85 -32.97 -34.00
C GLN A 729 3.32 -32.99 -33.85
N ARG A 730 2.82 -32.71 -32.64
CA ARG A 730 1.38 -32.58 -32.38
C ARG A 730 0.74 -31.49 -33.25
N GLN A 731 1.33 -30.30 -33.29
CA GLN A 731 0.81 -29.21 -34.12
C GLN A 731 0.86 -29.56 -35.61
N SER A 732 1.97 -30.12 -36.09
CA SER A 732 2.08 -30.59 -37.48
C SER A 732 0.98 -31.62 -37.82
N LEU A 733 0.64 -32.53 -36.90
CA LEU A 733 -0.42 -33.52 -37.12
C LEU A 733 -1.81 -32.86 -37.17
N LEU A 734 -2.09 -31.88 -36.30
CA LEU A 734 -3.35 -31.13 -36.31
C LEU A 734 -3.52 -30.31 -37.59
N GLU A 735 -2.45 -29.69 -38.09
CA GLU A 735 -2.47 -28.95 -39.36
C GLU A 735 -2.67 -29.89 -40.56
N GLN A 736 -2.01 -31.06 -40.56
CA GLN A 736 -2.26 -32.09 -41.57
C GLN A 736 -3.68 -32.66 -41.49
N ALA A 737 -4.24 -32.83 -40.29
CA ALA A 737 -5.61 -33.27 -40.08
C ALA A 737 -6.60 -32.26 -40.65
N ARG A 738 -6.39 -30.96 -40.38
CA ARG A 738 -7.20 -29.87 -40.94
C ARG A 738 -7.15 -29.85 -42.46
N SER A 739 -5.96 -29.91 -43.06
CA SER A 739 -5.77 -29.96 -44.52
C SER A 739 -6.44 -31.19 -45.15
N ALA A 740 -6.41 -32.34 -44.46
CA ALA A 740 -7.12 -33.54 -44.89
C ALA A 740 -8.65 -33.37 -44.87
N ARG A 741 -9.22 -32.70 -43.87
CA ARG A 741 -10.67 -32.37 -43.83
C ARG A 741 -11.07 -31.43 -44.95
N GLU A 742 -10.28 -30.39 -45.21
CA GLU A 742 -10.52 -29.45 -46.32
C GLU A 742 -10.47 -30.15 -47.68
N SER A 743 -9.67 -31.22 -47.80
CA SER A 743 -9.58 -32.07 -48.99
C SER A 743 -10.66 -33.17 -49.07
N GLY A 744 -11.56 -33.28 -48.07
CA GLY A 744 -12.61 -34.30 -48.00
C GLY A 744 -12.14 -35.71 -47.59
N LEU A 745 -10.94 -35.85 -47.02
CA LEU A 745 -10.36 -37.13 -46.59
C LEU A 745 -10.61 -37.38 -45.10
N GLU A 746 -11.88 -37.57 -44.71
CA GLU A 746 -12.30 -37.68 -43.29
C GLU A 746 -11.58 -38.80 -42.51
N ASP A 747 -11.38 -39.98 -43.11
CA ASP A 747 -10.69 -41.09 -42.46
C ASP A 747 -9.23 -40.77 -42.11
N LYS A 748 -8.55 -40.02 -42.99
CA LYS A 748 -7.17 -39.60 -42.77
C LYS A 748 -7.11 -38.52 -41.67
N ALA A 749 -8.03 -37.56 -41.71
CA ALA A 749 -8.12 -36.53 -40.68
C ALA A 749 -8.31 -37.14 -39.30
N LYS A 750 -9.29 -38.05 -39.15
CA LYS A 750 -9.56 -38.74 -37.89
C LYS A 750 -8.34 -39.48 -37.35
N ARG A 751 -7.59 -40.18 -38.20
CA ARG A 751 -6.34 -40.87 -37.78
C ARG A 751 -5.27 -39.90 -37.29
N LEU A 752 -5.15 -38.73 -37.93
CA LEU A 752 -4.19 -37.71 -37.54
C LEU A 752 -4.60 -37.02 -36.23
N ASP A 753 -5.91 -36.83 -36.02
CA ASP A 753 -6.45 -36.33 -34.74
C ASP A 753 -6.18 -37.33 -33.60
N ASP A 754 -6.47 -38.61 -33.80
CA ASP A 754 -6.20 -39.67 -32.81
C ASP A 754 -4.71 -39.72 -32.44
N GLU A 755 -3.82 -39.49 -33.41
CA GLU A 755 -2.38 -39.42 -33.19
C GLU A 755 -1.96 -38.12 -32.46
N ALA A 756 -2.59 -36.99 -32.76
CA ALA A 756 -2.37 -35.74 -32.04
C ALA A 756 -2.87 -35.80 -30.58
N GLU A 757 -4.00 -36.47 -30.33
CA GLU A 757 -4.52 -36.75 -28.99
C GLU A 757 -3.58 -37.66 -28.20
N LEU A 758 -2.94 -38.64 -28.86
CA LEU A 758 -1.89 -39.42 -28.23
C LEU A 758 -0.77 -38.50 -27.74
N TYR A 759 -0.21 -37.63 -28.59
CA TYR A 759 0.86 -36.71 -28.17
C TYR A 759 0.41 -35.73 -27.08
N LYS A 760 -0.87 -35.37 -27.02
CA LYS A 760 -1.43 -34.61 -25.89
C LYS A 760 -1.41 -35.44 -24.60
N ALA A 761 -1.84 -36.69 -24.65
CA ALA A 761 -1.87 -37.59 -23.52
C ALA A 761 -0.48 -38.04 -23.04
N LEU A 762 0.58 -37.86 -23.85
CA LEU A 762 1.96 -38.12 -23.46
C LEU A 762 2.60 -36.97 -22.65
N ARG A 763 1.92 -35.83 -22.51
CA ARG A 763 2.44 -34.71 -21.70
C ARG A 763 2.21 -34.95 -20.22
N ALA A 764 3.26 -34.79 -19.42
CA ALA A 764 3.16 -34.74 -17.96
C ALA A 764 2.56 -33.41 -17.48
N ASP A 765 2.96 -32.29 -18.11
CA ASP A 765 2.44 -30.95 -17.88
C ASP A 765 1.86 -30.39 -19.20
N PHE A 766 0.61 -29.93 -19.16
CA PHE A 766 -0.11 -29.38 -20.31
C PHE A 766 0.34 -27.95 -20.67
N THR A 767 0.96 -27.23 -19.74
CA THR A 767 1.42 -25.84 -19.94
C THR A 767 2.80 -25.75 -20.58
N GLN A 768 3.60 -26.82 -20.50
CA GLN A 768 4.94 -26.87 -21.09
C GLN A 768 4.93 -27.28 -22.58
N ASP A 769 5.84 -26.67 -23.33
CA ASP A 769 6.05 -26.89 -24.75
C ASP A 769 6.71 -28.24 -25.00
N VAL A 770 6.34 -28.92 -26.09
CA VAL A 770 6.95 -30.20 -26.46
C VAL A 770 8.44 -30.00 -26.72
N GLY A 771 9.27 -30.62 -25.88
CA GLY A 771 10.73 -30.54 -25.98
C GLY A 771 11.40 -29.57 -24.99
N ALA A 772 10.61 -28.81 -24.22
CA ALA A 772 11.12 -27.98 -23.12
C ALA A 772 11.35 -28.78 -21.82
N TYR A 773 10.88 -30.03 -21.75
CA TYR A 773 11.06 -30.89 -20.59
C TYR A 773 12.54 -31.06 -20.25
N SER A 774 12.91 -30.69 -19.02
CA SER A 774 14.19 -31.12 -18.47
C SER A 774 14.16 -32.63 -18.32
N ARG A 775 14.99 -33.32 -19.10
CA ARG A 775 15.18 -34.79 -19.06
C ARG A 775 15.50 -35.32 -17.65
N TYR A 776 15.85 -34.45 -16.72
CA TYR A 776 16.31 -34.78 -15.38
C TYR A 776 15.23 -34.63 -14.28
N LEU A 777 14.10 -33.98 -14.54
CA LEU A 777 13.09 -33.70 -13.51
C LEU A 777 11.95 -34.73 -13.44
N ASP A 778 11.62 -35.42 -14.55
CA ASP A 778 10.47 -36.34 -14.61
C ASP A 778 10.83 -37.70 -15.22
N ARG A 779 11.60 -38.50 -14.49
CA ARG A 779 11.80 -39.93 -14.83
C ARG A 779 11.13 -40.83 -13.80
N ASP A 780 9.82 -40.72 -13.69
CA ASP A 780 9.06 -41.83 -13.15
C ASP A 780 9.01 -42.93 -14.22
N ASP A 781 9.83 -43.97 -14.06
CA ASP A 781 9.89 -45.17 -14.93
C ASP A 781 8.52 -45.82 -15.20
N TRP A 782 7.52 -45.49 -14.38
CA TRP A 782 6.13 -45.88 -14.56
C TRP A 782 5.46 -45.12 -15.72
N TYR A 783 5.62 -43.80 -15.81
CA TYR A 783 5.10 -42.97 -16.89
C TYR A 783 5.70 -43.38 -18.25
N GLU A 784 7.01 -43.62 -18.33
CA GLU A 784 7.64 -44.09 -19.57
C GLU A 784 7.10 -45.48 -20.00
N ARG A 785 6.86 -46.39 -19.05
CA ARG A 785 6.29 -47.72 -19.35
C ARG A 785 4.85 -47.65 -19.83
N GLU A 786 4.02 -46.83 -19.21
CA GLU A 786 2.63 -46.64 -19.64
C GLU A 786 2.56 -45.97 -21.02
N THR A 787 3.43 -44.98 -21.25
CA THR A 787 3.63 -44.32 -22.55
C THR A 787 3.99 -45.34 -23.63
N GLN A 788 5.01 -46.18 -23.40
CA GLN A 788 5.43 -47.21 -24.34
C GLN A 788 4.32 -48.24 -24.60
N ALA A 789 3.59 -48.67 -23.56
CA ALA A 789 2.48 -49.59 -23.70
C ALA A 789 1.33 -49.00 -24.56
N ARG A 790 1.01 -47.71 -24.40
CA ARG A 790 0.01 -47.00 -25.21
C ARG A 790 0.44 -46.90 -26.68
N ILE A 791 1.70 -46.52 -26.93
CA ILE A 791 2.28 -46.48 -28.28
C ILE A 791 2.21 -47.87 -28.94
N GLN A 792 2.54 -48.94 -28.22
CA GLN A 792 2.44 -50.31 -28.75
C GLN A 792 1.01 -50.71 -29.11
N ARG A 793 0.02 -50.38 -28.27
CA ARG A 793 -1.41 -50.65 -28.56
C ARG A 793 -1.88 -49.94 -29.83
N LEU A 794 -1.43 -48.71 -30.06
CA LEU A 794 -1.76 -47.94 -31.26
C LEU A 794 -1.04 -48.43 -32.52
N LYS A 795 0.23 -48.84 -32.41
CA LYS A 795 0.91 -49.53 -33.52
C LYS A 795 0.16 -50.79 -33.94
N LYS A 796 -0.34 -51.56 -32.96
CA LYS A 796 -1.13 -52.76 -33.19
C LYS A 796 -2.50 -52.47 -33.81
N SER A 797 -3.15 -51.35 -33.48
CA SER A 797 -4.42 -50.95 -34.10
C SER A 797 -4.26 -50.42 -35.53
N LYS A 798 -3.07 -49.90 -35.89
CA LYS A 798 -2.78 -49.40 -37.25
C LYS A 798 -2.66 -50.51 -38.30
N GLY A 799 -2.63 -51.79 -37.93
CA GLY A 799 -2.49 -52.90 -38.89
C GLY A 799 -1.23 -52.81 -39.75
N ILE A 800 -0.21 -52.12 -39.23
CA ILE A 800 1.12 -52.05 -39.83
C ILE A 800 1.89 -53.19 -39.16
N ASP A 801 1.82 -54.38 -39.77
CA ASP A 801 2.79 -55.45 -39.49
C ASP A 801 4.17 -55.08 -40.05
#